data_AF-A0A420V7K6-F1
#
_entry.id   AF-A0A420V7K6-F1
#
_cell.length_a   1.000
_cell.length_b   1.000
_cell.length_c   1.000
_cell.angle_alpha   90.00
_cell.angle_beta   90.00
_cell.angle_gamma   90.00
#
_symmetry.space_group_name_H-M   'P 1'
#
loop_
_entity.id
_entity.type
_entity.pdbx_description
1 polymer ?
#
loop_
_entity_poly.entity_id
_entity_poly.type
_entity_poly.pdbx_seq_one_letter_code
_entity_poly.pdbx_strand_id
1 'polypeptide(L)'
;MMTPQQLSDLHLGKLGTAASEWKVMVGKLEKLAGGGDGGISAADLRRKAEAADWQGDNATVTRKFVGATARQFDDILTEARSVQKILLDAHTRLKKHKTDMSEAITRWAKQNIYINDKGGAVPAVPPPAVAGEAKVEPPTQAELDSAAAEIGRILNAASEVDRIAARALRQHARSAYDFDETGYKGLTDADRRQGIADADTLLKLAAKRDGMTLDELKFFNETAARQRDNPAFAERFVTKLGPEGTLQFWRSLADPGRGDTPTGERAKVLARVQDNLSLTLATASHGDSPAMREWKSGVIAAGENRMGHPGLMSAPYGFQVMSSLMGKGKFDSGFLDAYGNKLVEFERSQKVDPEWLWDNAAYAAQLSYPPDAKNPSVDPVAGFLESLGHNPQASLEFFNGSSGGGPGQGSPDRLSNWDYLVGGGEDAREWPMNEDGEPAGYEKLGHALESATLGYAYDDRSPAAPPLRTDADLEARDARTALMDRVVGHYKGPEVIESQPGVGESLARMAGGHIDSLNYSVDNWGGSGELNGRDELFGAEKNHLRDFGMTESAGFLRALAAEKDSYDTVSAAQQVYGASAMAAQGDDREQATNAGLHSVKMHGLLDESRAEAIGKEFADDEAAKNKALEKQAEWRKLGASTAIATTLGIGAAVIAPPVGAAALVAVPLAFGTAQGIGDTQFATDTIDWLEEREYSNDAQALGRIRNTEEEGRNAALIPLLGYAEARGVDAASVRDLVTKAQGVYNDGKELSDTEDLGGDG
;
A
#
# COMPACT_ATOMS: atom_id res chain seq x y z
N MET A 1 4.79 24.03 2.12
CA MET A 1 5.61 22.85 2.50
C MET A 1 7.06 23.15 2.17
N MET A 2 7.99 22.56 2.93
CA MET A 2 9.43 22.65 2.67
C MET A 2 9.79 21.85 1.41
N THR A 3 10.72 22.36 0.59
CA THR A 3 11.22 21.67 -0.62
C THR A 3 12.44 20.79 -0.31
N PRO A 4 12.78 19.80 -1.17
CA PRO A 4 14.01 19.01 -1.02
C PRO A 4 15.27 19.87 -0.96
N GLN A 5 15.32 20.91 -1.82
CA GLN A 5 16.43 21.86 -1.84
C GLN A 5 16.51 22.65 -0.53
N GLN A 6 15.38 23.16 -0.01
CA GLN A 6 15.35 23.89 1.26
C GLN A 6 15.83 23.02 2.44
N LEU A 7 15.50 21.73 2.46
CA LEU A 7 15.97 20.82 3.50
C LEU A 7 17.48 20.52 3.33
N SER A 8 17.95 20.31 2.10
CA SER A 8 19.37 20.05 1.79
C SER A 8 20.28 21.26 2.05
N ASP A 9 19.75 22.47 1.90
CA ASP A 9 20.47 23.71 2.17
C ASP A 9 20.30 24.21 3.61
N LEU A 10 19.51 23.51 4.43
CA LEU A 10 19.13 23.96 5.76
C LEU A 10 20.36 24.30 6.63
N HIS A 11 20.48 25.56 7.03
CA HIS A 11 21.58 26.07 7.85
C HIS A 11 21.28 25.92 9.34
N LEU A 12 21.70 24.80 9.92
CA LEU A 12 21.44 24.46 11.33
C LEU A 12 22.43 25.08 12.34
N GLY A 13 23.45 25.81 11.87
CA GLY A 13 24.50 26.36 12.74
C GLY A 13 23.97 27.27 13.85
N LYS A 14 23.07 28.20 13.53
CA LYS A 14 22.47 29.10 14.53
C LYS A 14 21.60 28.35 15.54
N LEU A 15 20.88 27.31 15.10
CA LEU A 15 20.08 26.47 16.00
C LEU A 15 20.98 25.69 16.97
N GLY A 16 22.11 25.15 16.48
CA GLY A 16 23.12 24.49 17.31
C GLY A 16 23.79 25.44 18.32
N THR A 17 24.10 26.68 17.90
CA THR A 17 24.61 27.73 18.80
C THR A 17 23.58 28.06 19.88
N ALA A 18 22.31 28.28 19.50
CA ALA A 18 21.25 28.56 20.46
C ALA A 18 21.08 27.42 21.48
N ALA A 19 21.08 26.16 21.05
CA ALA A 19 21.02 25.01 21.95
C ALA A 19 22.21 24.97 22.93
N SER A 20 23.40 25.37 22.47
CA SER A 20 24.62 25.43 23.29
C SER A 20 24.60 26.58 24.28
N GLU A 21 24.10 27.76 23.88
CA GLU A 21 23.94 28.92 24.76
C GLU A 21 22.90 28.67 25.84
N TRP A 22 21.78 28.03 25.49
CA TRP A 22 20.78 27.59 26.48
C TRP A 22 21.35 26.56 27.47
N LYS A 23 22.24 25.67 27.03
CA LYS A 23 22.98 24.77 27.95
C LYS A 23 23.82 25.56 28.96
N VAL A 24 24.49 26.63 28.52
CA VAL A 24 25.25 27.51 29.43
C VAL A 24 24.29 28.24 30.39
N MET A 25 23.15 28.72 29.90
CA MET A 25 22.13 29.37 30.75
C MET A 25 21.60 28.41 31.83
N VAL A 26 21.27 27.17 31.46
CA VAL A 26 20.86 26.12 32.41
C VAL A 26 21.90 25.98 33.51
N GLY A 27 23.19 25.84 33.18
CA GLY A 27 24.25 25.72 34.19
C GLY A 27 24.39 26.94 35.12
N LYS A 28 24.04 28.15 34.65
CA LYS A 28 23.98 29.35 35.51
C LYS A 28 22.76 29.32 36.44
N LEU A 29 21.59 28.95 35.91
CA LEU A 29 20.35 28.85 36.68
C LEU A 29 20.42 27.74 37.73
N GLU A 30 21.08 26.61 37.44
CA GLU A 30 21.32 25.55 38.42
C GLU A 30 22.04 26.06 39.67
N LYS A 31 23.08 26.89 39.47
CA LYS A 31 23.82 27.52 40.57
C LYS A 31 22.98 28.53 41.34
N LEU A 32 22.18 29.34 40.64
CA LEU A 32 21.30 30.31 41.29
C LEU A 32 20.18 29.64 42.10
N ALA A 33 19.60 28.55 41.58
CA ALA A 33 18.53 27.83 42.23
C ALA A 33 19.04 26.98 43.42
N GLY A 34 20.01 26.08 43.15
CA GLY A 34 20.44 25.05 44.11
C GLY A 34 21.80 25.28 44.78
N GLY A 35 22.58 26.27 44.33
CA GLY A 35 23.94 26.54 44.83
C GLY A 35 25.01 25.64 44.21
N GLY A 36 26.17 25.55 44.88
CA GLY A 36 27.27 24.63 44.49
C GLY A 36 28.60 25.29 44.11
N ASP A 37 28.68 26.61 44.05
CA ASP A 37 29.91 27.37 43.75
C ASP A 37 30.39 28.26 44.92
N GLY A 38 29.80 28.09 46.10
CA GLY A 38 30.08 28.89 47.29
C GLY A 38 29.32 30.22 47.37
N GLY A 39 28.50 30.56 46.36
CA GLY A 39 27.60 31.72 46.38
C GLY A 39 26.30 31.50 47.15
N ILE A 40 25.53 32.58 47.39
CA ILE A 40 24.18 32.51 47.98
C ILE A 40 23.18 32.07 46.89
N SER A 41 22.48 30.96 47.11
CA SER A 41 21.42 30.46 46.22
C SER A 41 20.00 30.75 46.74
N ALA A 42 19.01 30.58 45.87
CA ALA A 42 17.59 30.63 46.22
C ALA A 42 17.23 29.57 47.29
N ALA A 43 17.76 28.35 47.16
CA ALA A 43 17.59 27.29 48.16
C ALA A 43 18.20 27.68 49.52
N ASP A 44 19.35 28.36 49.54
CA ASP A 44 19.97 28.83 50.79
C ASP A 44 19.15 29.94 51.46
N LEU A 45 18.63 30.90 50.68
CA LEU A 45 17.78 31.97 51.20
C LEU A 45 16.48 31.40 51.78
N ARG A 46 15.86 30.43 51.09
CA ARG A 46 14.68 29.73 51.58
C ARG A 46 14.97 29.01 52.90
N ARG A 47 16.04 28.21 52.96
CA ARG A 47 16.44 27.48 54.17
C ARG A 47 16.67 28.42 55.35
N LYS A 48 17.34 29.56 55.12
CA LYS A 48 17.59 30.57 56.16
C LYS A 48 16.30 31.26 56.62
N ALA A 49 15.40 31.60 55.69
CA ALA A 49 14.13 32.23 56.02
C ALA A 49 13.22 31.28 56.82
N GLU A 50 13.18 29.99 56.45
CA GLU A 50 12.44 28.95 57.15
C GLU A 50 13.00 28.71 58.57
N ALA A 51 14.34 28.70 58.71
CA ALA A 51 15.02 28.45 59.98
C ALA A 51 15.12 29.68 60.92
N ALA A 52 14.78 30.89 60.46
CA ALA A 52 14.86 32.09 61.28
C ALA A 52 13.85 32.05 62.44
N ASP A 53 14.23 32.53 63.63
CA ASP A 53 13.41 32.50 64.85
C ASP A 53 12.63 33.82 65.12
N TRP A 54 12.58 34.71 64.13
CA TRP A 54 11.79 35.94 64.20
C TRP A 54 10.28 35.67 64.06
N GLN A 55 9.47 36.38 64.84
CA GLN A 55 8.03 36.16 65.00
C GLN A 55 7.20 37.41 64.64
N GLY A 56 5.88 37.24 64.45
CA GLY A 56 4.93 38.29 64.09
C GLY A 56 4.51 38.28 62.61
N ASP A 57 3.56 39.15 62.23
CA ASP A 57 2.95 39.15 60.90
C ASP A 57 3.95 39.30 59.75
N ASN A 58 4.97 40.15 59.92
CA ASN A 58 6.05 40.35 58.95
C ASN A 58 6.86 39.08 58.71
N ALA A 59 7.08 38.25 59.73
CA ALA A 59 7.79 36.98 59.58
C ALA A 59 6.97 36.01 58.73
N THR A 60 5.65 35.94 58.93
CA THR A 60 4.74 35.10 58.14
C THR A 60 4.74 35.49 56.66
N VAL A 61 4.61 36.80 56.36
CA VAL A 61 4.57 37.29 54.97
C VAL A 61 5.92 37.08 54.28
N THR A 62 7.02 37.43 54.96
CA THR A 62 8.36 37.36 54.36
C THR A 62 8.78 35.91 54.08
N ARG A 63 8.50 34.96 54.99
CA ARG A 63 8.82 33.54 54.75
C ARG A 63 8.08 33.00 53.52
N LYS A 64 6.78 33.31 53.39
CA LYS A 64 5.99 32.92 52.22
C LYS A 64 6.52 33.56 50.94
N PHE A 65 6.86 34.84 50.98
CA PHE A 65 7.43 35.55 49.84
C PHE A 65 8.76 34.93 49.39
N VAL A 66 9.71 34.75 50.31
CA VAL A 66 11.03 34.13 50.00
C VAL A 66 10.85 32.70 49.48
N GLY A 67 9.95 31.92 50.07
CA GLY A 67 9.64 30.57 49.59
C GLY A 67 9.07 30.57 48.17
N ALA A 68 8.14 31.46 47.87
CA ALA A 68 7.56 31.62 46.54
C ALA A 68 8.61 32.09 45.52
N THR A 69 9.42 33.09 45.86
CA THR A 69 10.52 33.56 45.01
C THR A 69 11.53 32.45 44.75
N ALA A 70 11.91 31.66 45.76
CA ALA A 70 12.83 30.56 45.56
C ALA A 70 12.28 29.50 44.60
N ARG A 71 10.98 29.19 44.67
CA ARG A 71 10.32 28.29 43.72
C ARG A 71 10.37 28.82 42.28
N GLN A 72 10.25 30.12 42.07
CA GLN A 72 10.37 30.70 40.72
C GLN A 72 11.76 30.47 40.09
N PHE A 73 12.82 30.31 40.89
CA PHE A 73 14.14 29.90 40.38
C PHE A 73 14.18 28.42 39.95
N ASP A 74 13.40 27.55 40.57
CA ASP A 74 13.25 26.16 40.14
C ASP A 74 12.41 26.07 38.85
N ASP A 75 11.35 26.90 38.75
CA ASP A 75 10.46 26.95 37.58
C ASP A 75 11.22 27.46 36.34
N ILE A 76 11.96 28.58 36.43
CA ILE A 76 12.78 29.08 35.32
C ILE A 76 13.88 28.08 34.91
N LEU A 77 14.46 27.36 35.87
CA LEU A 77 15.44 26.32 35.56
C LEU A 77 14.79 25.16 34.78
N THR A 78 13.57 24.78 35.15
CA THR A 78 12.78 23.75 34.46
C THR A 78 12.46 24.17 33.03
N GLU A 79 12.00 25.40 32.83
CA GLU A 79 11.71 25.94 31.51
C GLU A 79 12.98 26.07 30.65
N ALA A 80 14.09 26.57 31.21
CA ALA A 80 15.36 26.68 30.49
C ALA A 80 15.89 25.31 30.03
N ARG A 81 15.77 24.27 30.87
CA ARG A 81 16.10 22.89 30.50
C ARG A 81 15.22 22.38 29.36
N SER A 82 13.92 22.68 29.44
CA SER A 82 12.96 22.34 28.40
C SER A 82 13.32 22.99 27.05
N VAL A 83 13.56 24.31 27.02
CA VAL A 83 13.98 25.04 25.81
C VAL A 83 15.28 24.45 25.24
N GLN A 84 16.27 24.21 26.09
CA GLN A 84 17.54 23.59 25.69
C GLN A 84 17.33 22.24 25.01
N LYS A 85 16.48 21.37 25.59
CA LYS A 85 16.21 20.04 25.05
C LYS A 85 15.44 20.07 23.74
N ILE A 86 14.42 20.91 23.62
CA ILE A 86 13.66 21.08 22.37
C ILE A 86 14.57 21.54 21.23
N LEU A 87 15.40 22.56 21.46
CA LEU A 87 16.33 23.06 20.45
C LEU A 87 17.38 22.01 20.05
N LEU A 88 17.93 21.27 21.02
CA LEU A 88 18.93 20.24 20.76
C LEU A 88 18.35 19.06 19.97
N ASP A 89 17.18 18.58 20.36
CA ASP A 89 16.50 17.47 19.67
C ASP A 89 16.09 17.89 18.25
N ALA A 90 15.54 19.10 18.08
CA ALA A 90 15.19 19.64 16.77
C ALA A 90 16.43 19.75 15.87
N HIS A 91 17.53 20.31 16.38
CA HIS A 91 18.80 20.37 15.66
C HIS A 91 19.28 18.97 15.24
N THR A 92 19.23 18.00 16.14
CA THR A 92 19.72 16.64 15.89
C THR A 92 18.89 15.93 14.82
N ARG A 93 17.55 15.97 14.94
CA ARG A 93 16.63 15.32 14.00
C ARG A 93 16.61 16.01 12.63
N LEU A 94 16.59 17.34 12.57
CA LEU A 94 16.68 18.07 11.31
C LEU A 94 18.02 17.84 10.61
N LYS A 95 19.14 17.75 11.36
CA LYS A 95 20.44 17.40 10.78
C LYS A 95 20.41 15.99 10.18
N LYS A 96 19.76 15.04 10.86
CA LYS A 96 19.56 13.69 10.32
C LYS A 96 18.75 13.74 9.03
N HIS A 97 17.57 14.35 9.01
CA HIS A 97 16.74 14.41 7.80
C HIS A 97 17.38 15.18 6.64
N LYS A 98 18.17 16.22 6.93
CA LYS A 98 19.03 16.87 5.95
C LYS A 98 20.02 15.89 5.31
N THR A 99 20.65 15.06 6.14
CA THR A 99 21.60 14.03 5.69
C THR A 99 20.87 12.95 4.89
N ASP A 100 19.77 12.42 5.43
CA ASP A 100 18.92 11.42 4.76
C ASP A 100 18.46 11.95 3.38
N MET A 101 18.06 13.23 3.28
CA MET A 101 17.68 13.88 2.02
C MET A 101 18.86 13.96 1.05
N SER A 102 20.04 14.40 1.50
CA SER A 102 21.23 14.51 0.65
C SER A 102 21.72 13.14 0.18
N GLU A 103 21.66 12.13 1.04
CA GLU A 103 21.98 10.75 0.73
C GLU A 103 20.97 10.13 -0.24
N ALA A 104 19.67 10.38 -0.05
CA ALA A 104 18.63 9.95 -0.96
C ALA A 104 18.83 10.59 -2.34
N ILE A 105 18.99 11.92 -2.42
CA ILE A 105 19.27 12.62 -3.69
C ILE A 105 20.54 12.06 -4.34
N THR A 106 21.62 11.84 -3.58
CA THR A 106 22.88 11.30 -4.12
C THR A 106 22.72 9.86 -4.61
N ARG A 107 21.98 9.02 -3.88
CA ARG A 107 21.71 7.62 -4.24
C ARG A 107 20.85 7.54 -5.50
N TRP A 108 19.77 8.30 -5.55
CA TRP A 108 18.88 8.39 -6.71
C TRP A 108 19.61 9.01 -7.91
N ALA A 109 20.47 10.01 -7.71
CA ALA A 109 21.30 10.56 -8.78
C ALA A 109 22.29 9.54 -9.37
N LYS A 110 22.82 8.59 -8.58
CA LYS A 110 23.63 7.47 -9.11
C LYS A 110 22.84 6.50 -9.98
N GLN A 111 21.52 6.53 -9.85
CA GLN A 111 20.56 5.80 -10.67
C GLN A 111 19.95 6.71 -11.73
N ASN A 112 20.61 7.83 -12.06
CA ASN A 112 20.16 8.81 -13.06
C ASN A 112 18.80 9.46 -12.74
N ILE A 113 18.39 9.53 -11.46
CA ILE A 113 17.16 10.20 -11.02
C ILE A 113 17.50 11.56 -10.43
N TYR A 114 16.90 12.61 -10.99
CA TYR A 114 16.90 13.96 -10.42
C TYR A 114 15.63 14.23 -9.62
N ILE A 115 15.81 14.80 -8.44
CA ILE A 115 14.70 15.23 -7.59
C ILE A 115 14.46 16.73 -7.83
N ASN A 116 13.27 17.07 -8.32
CA ASN A 116 12.90 18.46 -8.57
C ASN A 116 12.54 19.21 -7.27
N ASP A 117 12.38 20.54 -7.39
CA ASP A 117 12.07 21.42 -6.25
C ASP A 117 10.75 21.09 -5.54
N LYS A 118 9.83 20.37 -6.18
CA LYS A 118 8.56 19.96 -5.58
C LYS A 118 8.63 18.58 -4.92
N GLY A 119 9.80 17.91 -4.97
CA GLY A 119 9.97 16.55 -4.48
C GLY A 119 9.53 15.47 -5.47
N GLY A 120 9.21 15.83 -6.70
CA GLY A 120 8.99 14.87 -7.78
C GLY A 120 10.32 14.34 -8.31
N ALA A 121 10.40 13.05 -8.57
CA ALA A 121 11.52 12.43 -9.24
C ALA A 121 11.33 12.51 -10.76
N VAL A 122 12.39 12.83 -11.48
CA VAL A 122 12.43 12.84 -12.95
C VAL A 122 13.73 12.19 -13.43
N PRO A 123 13.76 11.60 -14.63
CA PRO A 123 14.99 11.11 -15.24
C PRO A 123 16.02 12.22 -15.44
N ALA A 124 17.30 11.87 -15.33
CA ALA A 124 18.46 12.74 -15.46
C ALA A 124 19.63 11.99 -16.11
N VAL A 125 19.42 11.53 -17.34
CA VAL A 125 20.44 10.86 -18.14
C VAL A 125 21.32 11.89 -18.87
N PRO A 126 22.66 11.72 -18.93
CA PRO A 126 23.53 12.58 -19.71
C PRO A 126 23.18 12.50 -21.22
N PRO A 127 23.19 13.62 -21.98
CA PRO A 127 22.97 13.57 -23.42
C PRO A 127 23.99 12.69 -24.16
N PRO A 128 23.65 12.10 -25.32
CA PRO A 128 24.55 11.21 -26.08
C PRO A 128 25.94 11.84 -26.37
N ALA A 129 25.99 13.14 -26.59
CA ALA A 129 27.23 13.91 -26.81
C ALA A 129 28.21 13.92 -25.62
N VAL A 130 27.73 13.64 -24.40
CA VAL A 130 28.50 13.59 -23.15
C VAL A 130 28.75 12.14 -22.71
N ALA A 131 27.83 11.22 -23.01
CA ALA A 131 27.92 9.81 -22.65
C ALA A 131 28.91 9.01 -23.51
N GLY A 132 29.16 9.41 -24.77
CA GLY A 132 30.04 8.67 -25.68
C GLY A 132 29.45 7.31 -26.04
N GLU A 133 30.26 6.24 -26.06
CA GLU A 133 29.80 4.85 -26.33
C GLU A 133 29.22 4.15 -25.08
N ALA A 134 29.21 4.80 -23.92
CA ALA A 134 28.72 4.19 -22.68
C ALA A 134 27.19 4.24 -22.63
N LYS A 135 26.53 3.08 -22.72
CA LYS A 135 25.09 2.96 -22.43
C LYS A 135 24.81 3.23 -20.96
N VAL A 136 24.09 4.29 -20.68
CA VAL A 136 23.63 4.64 -19.33
C VAL A 136 22.12 4.37 -19.30
N GLU A 137 21.70 3.36 -18.54
CA GLU A 137 20.28 3.05 -18.45
C GLU A 137 19.51 4.12 -17.65
N PRO A 138 18.37 4.59 -18.18
CA PRO A 138 17.48 5.55 -17.55
C PRO A 138 16.74 4.89 -16.37
N PRO A 139 16.30 5.67 -15.37
CA PRO A 139 15.50 5.14 -14.29
C PRO A 139 14.05 4.87 -14.74
N THR A 140 13.48 3.78 -14.23
CA THR A 140 12.09 3.35 -14.46
C THR A 140 11.07 4.23 -13.72
N GLN A 141 9.82 4.24 -14.17
CA GLN A 141 8.76 4.97 -13.44
C GLN A 141 8.56 4.43 -12.01
N ALA A 142 8.72 3.13 -11.79
CA ALA A 142 8.67 2.54 -10.46
C ALA A 142 9.79 3.07 -9.55
N GLU A 143 11.00 3.26 -10.08
CA GLU A 143 12.11 3.90 -9.35
C GLU A 143 11.85 5.39 -9.12
N LEU A 144 11.25 6.11 -10.08
CA LEU A 144 10.83 7.51 -9.89
C LEU A 144 9.77 7.62 -8.80
N ASP A 145 8.75 6.76 -8.79
CA ASP A 145 7.70 6.75 -7.78
C ASP A 145 8.25 6.37 -6.41
N SER A 146 9.16 5.39 -6.36
CA SER A 146 9.90 5.01 -5.14
C SER A 146 10.73 6.18 -4.61
N ALA A 147 11.42 6.89 -5.49
CA ALA A 147 12.21 8.07 -5.15
C ALA A 147 11.30 9.20 -4.65
N ALA A 148 10.21 9.51 -5.35
CA ALA A 148 9.25 10.53 -4.93
C ALA A 148 8.58 10.18 -3.59
N ALA A 149 8.24 8.91 -3.36
CA ALA A 149 7.68 8.42 -2.10
C ALA A 149 8.69 8.54 -0.96
N GLU A 150 9.95 8.17 -1.18
CA GLU A 150 11.01 8.36 -0.17
C GLU A 150 11.24 9.84 0.15
N ILE A 151 11.36 10.69 -0.87
CA ILE A 151 11.55 12.14 -0.70
C ILE A 151 10.38 12.75 0.06
N GLY A 152 9.14 12.38 -0.30
CA GLY A 152 7.94 12.77 0.42
C GLY A 152 7.96 12.37 1.89
N ARG A 153 8.37 11.13 2.21
CA ARG A 153 8.52 10.66 3.60
C ARG A 153 9.53 11.49 4.40
N ILE A 154 10.70 11.79 3.82
CA ILE A 154 11.73 12.60 4.49
C ILE A 154 11.23 14.04 4.73
N LEU A 155 10.57 14.65 3.75
CA LEU A 155 10.00 16.00 3.88
C LEU A 155 8.92 16.08 4.95
N ASN A 156 8.04 15.07 5.02
CA ASN A 156 7.00 14.99 6.05
C ASN A 156 7.61 14.84 7.44
N ALA A 157 8.59 13.93 7.62
CA ALA A 157 9.27 13.75 8.89
C ALA A 157 9.98 15.02 9.37
N ALA A 158 10.66 15.73 8.46
CA ALA A 158 11.33 16.98 8.79
C ALA A 158 10.35 18.12 9.12
N SER A 159 9.24 18.21 8.39
CA SER A 159 8.17 19.18 8.67
C SER A 159 7.51 18.94 10.03
N GLU A 160 7.40 17.67 10.44
CA GLU A 160 6.83 17.29 11.73
C GLU A 160 7.73 17.69 12.90
N VAL A 161 9.06 17.50 12.75
CA VAL A 161 10.04 17.98 13.72
C VAL A 161 9.92 19.50 13.93
N ASP A 162 9.82 20.27 12.85
CA ASP A 162 9.64 21.73 12.92
C ASP A 162 8.32 22.09 13.63
N ARG A 163 7.21 21.46 13.24
CA ARG A 163 5.89 21.70 13.82
C ARG A 163 5.89 21.48 15.34
N ILE A 164 6.41 20.35 15.80
CA ILE A 164 6.46 19.99 17.23
C ILE A 164 7.35 20.98 17.99
N ALA A 165 8.54 21.27 17.47
CA ALA A 165 9.50 22.19 18.10
C ALA A 165 8.94 23.61 18.20
N ALA A 166 8.40 24.14 17.10
CA ALA A 166 7.85 25.48 17.05
C ALA A 166 6.67 25.64 18.00
N ARG A 167 5.78 24.65 18.09
CA ARG A 167 4.65 24.70 19.03
C ARG A 167 5.11 24.59 20.49
N ALA A 168 6.08 23.74 20.80
CA ALA A 168 6.65 23.64 22.14
C ALA A 168 7.30 24.95 22.58
N LEU A 169 8.07 25.61 21.71
CA LEU A 169 8.71 26.89 22.01
C LEU A 169 7.70 28.03 22.15
N ARG A 170 6.67 28.07 21.31
CA ARG A 170 5.57 29.06 21.45
C ARG A 170 4.79 28.90 22.74
N GLN A 171 4.67 27.67 23.25
CA GLN A 171 4.02 27.41 24.53
C GLN A 171 4.80 28.05 25.69
N HIS A 172 6.12 27.92 25.71
CA HIS A 172 6.98 28.62 26.68
C HIS A 172 6.85 30.14 26.55
N ALA A 173 6.79 30.65 25.33
CA ALA A 173 6.65 32.09 25.07
C ALA A 173 5.24 32.67 25.34
N ARG A 174 4.26 31.88 25.84
CA ARG A 174 2.86 32.31 25.96
C ARG A 174 2.62 33.27 27.13
N SER A 175 3.37 33.14 28.22
CA SER A 175 3.26 34.02 29.39
C SER A 175 4.40 35.03 29.42
N ALA A 176 4.08 36.29 29.71
CA ALA A 176 5.09 37.33 29.91
C ALA A 176 5.58 37.41 31.37
N TYR A 177 4.90 36.74 32.30
CA TYR A 177 5.06 36.95 33.74
C TYR A 177 5.25 35.67 34.55
N ASP A 178 5.02 34.48 33.98
CA ASP A 178 5.09 33.20 34.69
C ASP A 178 5.93 32.19 33.90
N PHE A 179 6.77 31.42 34.62
CA PHE A 179 7.55 30.32 34.05
C PHE A 179 6.77 28.98 34.11
N ASP A 180 7.02 28.10 33.14
CA ASP A 180 6.43 26.75 33.10
C ASP A 180 7.10 25.80 34.10
N GLU A 181 6.36 25.42 35.15
CA GLU A 181 6.82 24.48 36.18
C GLU A 181 6.94 23.02 35.71
N THR A 182 6.42 22.67 34.52
CA THR A 182 6.38 21.28 34.04
C THR A 182 7.43 20.98 32.98
N GLY A 183 7.68 21.93 32.05
CA GLY A 183 8.61 21.80 30.94
C GLY A 183 8.39 20.57 30.04
N TYR A 184 9.21 20.42 28.99
CA TYR A 184 9.30 19.20 28.18
C TYR A 184 10.63 18.49 28.39
N LYS A 185 10.62 17.16 28.33
CA LYS A 185 11.84 16.35 28.41
C LYS A 185 12.61 16.25 27.09
N GLY A 186 12.01 16.70 25.99
CA GLY A 186 12.51 16.61 24.61
C GLY A 186 11.34 16.59 23.62
N LEU A 187 11.64 16.43 22.33
CA LEU A 187 10.61 16.50 21.28
C LEU A 187 9.58 15.38 21.39
N THR A 188 9.97 14.16 21.79
CA THR A 188 9.02 13.04 21.97
C THR A 188 7.99 13.33 23.08
N ASP A 189 8.43 13.89 24.21
CA ASP A 189 7.49 14.27 25.28
C ASP A 189 6.63 15.48 24.87
N ALA A 190 7.19 16.43 24.12
CA ALA A 190 6.42 17.54 23.57
C ALA A 190 5.32 17.07 22.61
N ASP A 191 5.66 16.18 21.68
CA ASP A 191 4.71 15.61 20.73
C ASP A 191 3.59 14.84 21.45
N ARG A 192 3.95 13.97 22.39
CA ARG A 192 2.98 13.24 23.24
C ARG A 192 2.00 14.18 23.94
N ARG A 193 2.49 15.24 24.59
CA ARG A 193 1.63 16.20 25.31
C ARG A 193 0.79 17.06 24.36
N GLN A 194 1.34 17.45 23.20
CA GLN A 194 0.61 18.15 22.15
C GLN A 194 -0.53 17.28 21.59
N GLY A 195 -0.26 16.00 21.34
CA GLY A 195 -1.26 15.03 20.91
C GLY A 195 -2.40 14.89 21.91
N ILE A 196 -2.09 14.75 23.21
CA ILE A 196 -3.13 14.72 24.27
C ILE A 196 -3.98 16.00 24.28
N ALA A 197 -3.35 17.17 24.18
CA ALA A 197 -4.06 18.45 24.18
C ALA A 197 -4.95 18.63 22.94
N ASP A 198 -4.49 18.19 21.76
CA ASP A 198 -5.28 18.22 20.53
C ASP A 198 -6.43 17.22 20.58
N ALA A 199 -6.20 16.01 21.12
CA ALA A 199 -7.27 15.04 21.36
C ALA A 199 -8.34 15.61 22.29
N ASP A 200 -7.95 16.21 23.42
CA ASP A 200 -8.89 16.86 24.35
C ASP A 200 -9.65 18.04 23.69
N THR A 201 -9.05 18.71 22.70
CA THR A 201 -9.72 19.74 21.91
C THR A 201 -10.73 19.14 20.95
N LEU A 202 -10.34 18.10 20.20
CA LEU A 202 -11.23 17.42 19.27
C LEU A 202 -12.36 16.67 19.96
N LEU A 203 -12.15 16.14 21.16
CA LEU A 203 -13.20 15.52 21.98
C LEU A 203 -14.33 16.50 22.33
N LYS A 204 -13.99 17.78 22.57
CA LYS A 204 -15.01 18.83 22.80
C LYS A 204 -15.82 19.12 21.54
N LEU A 205 -15.21 19.04 20.35
CA LEU A 205 -15.92 19.15 19.08
C LEU A 205 -16.76 17.91 18.79
N ALA A 206 -16.21 16.72 19.03
CA ALA A 206 -16.89 15.44 18.84
C ALA A 206 -18.15 15.33 19.69
N ALA A 207 -18.17 15.93 20.89
CA ALA A 207 -19.36 16.01 21.73
C ALA A 207 -20.55 16.75 21.06
N LYS A 208 -20.30 17.59 20.05
CA LYS A 208 -21.35 18.27 19.26
C LYS A 208 -21.99 17.37 18.20
N ARG A 209 -21.35 16.24 17.83
CA ARG A 209 -21.84 15.27 16.84
C ARG A 209 -22.24 15.94 15.51
N ASP A 210 -23.50 15.78 15.09
CA ASP A 210 -24.09 16.39 13.89
C ASP A 210 -24.18 17.92 13.97
N GLY A 211 -24.05 18.50 15.16
CA GLY A 211 -24.04 19.94 15.39
C GLY A 211 -22.75 20.67 15.00
N MET A 212 -21.71 19.97 14.54
CA MET A 212 -20.46 20.62 14.10
C MET A 212 -20.67 21.44 12.83
N THR A 213 -20.26 22.73 12.87
CA THR A 213 -20.27 23.60 11.70
C THR A 213 -19.22 23.15 10.68
N LEU A 214 -19.30 23.67 9.44
CA LEU A 214 -18.31 23.35 8.41
C LEU A 214 -16.89 23.80 8.82
N ASP A 215 -16.75 24.95 9.47
CA ASP A 215 -15.46 25.46 9.93
C ASP A 215 -14.89 24.62 11.08
N GLU A 216 -15.74 24.17 11.99
CA GLU A 216 -15.36 23.24 13.07
C GLU A 216 -14.92 21.89 12.50
N LEU A 217 -15.61 21.40 11.47
CA LEU A 217 -15.26 20.16 10.79
C LEU A 217 -13.94 20.29 10.02
N LYS A 218 -13.67 21.44 9.37
CA LYS A 218 -12.38 21.75 8.72
C LYS A 218 -11.26 21.77 9.76
N PHE A 219 -11.47 22.46 10.89
CA PHE A 219 -10.51 22.48 11.98
C PHE A 219 -10.27 21.08 12.59
N PHE A 220 -11.33 20.28 12.74
CA PHE A 220 -11.23 18.88 13.18
C PHE A 220 -10.34 18.10 12.22
N ASN A 221 -10.65 18.15 10.92
CA ASN A 221 -9.90 17.44 9.89
C ASN A 221 -8.43 17.85 9.86
N GLU A 222 -8.13 19.14 9.87
CA GLU A 222 -6.75 19.64 9.85
C GLU A 222 -5.96 19.21 11.08
N THR A 223 -6.60 19.14 12.24
CA THR A 223 -5.96 18.69 13.48
C THR A 223 -5.73 17.19 13.46
N ALA A 224 -6.74 16.40 13.04
CA ALA A 224 -6.61 14.96 12.87
C ALA A 224 -5.51 14.61 11.85
N ALA A 225 -5.45 15.32 10.71
CA ALA A 225 -4.41 15.12 9.69
C ALA A 225 -2.99 15.30 10.23
N ARG A 226 -2.78 16.22 11.20
CA ARG A 226 -1.48 16.45 11.85
C ARG A 226 -1.16 15.46 12.97
N GLN A 227 -2.16 14.77 13.50
CA GLN A 227 -2.05 13.97 14.72
C GLN A 227 -2.38 12.48 14.52
N ARG A 228 -2.85 12.08 13.34
CA ARG A 228 -3.26 10.69 13.04
C ARG A 228 -2.15 9.66 13.28
N ASP A 229 -0.89 10.08 13.18
CA ASP A 229 0.29 9.23 13.39
C ASP A 229 0.88 9.37 14.81
N ASN A 230 0.27 10.19 15.68
CA ASN A 230 0.69 10.37 17.08
C ASN A 230 -0.05 9.38 18.00
N PRO A 231 0.63 8.37 18.58
CA PRO A 231 -0.03 7.33 19.37
C PRO A 231 -0.76 7.88 20.61
N ALA A 232 -0.24 8.94 21.22
CA ALA A 232 -0.85 9.53 22.41
C ALA A 232 -2.10 10.35 22.08
N PHE A 233 -2.17 10.96 20.90
CA PHE A 233 -3.41 11.54 20.38
C PHE A 233 -4.43 10.43 20.11
N ALA A 234 -4.04 9.41 19.34
CA ALA A 234 -4.92 8.35 18.89
C ALA A 234 -5.54 7.59 20.07
N GLU A 235 -4.71 7.09 21.00
CA GLU A 235 -5.17 6.41 22.23
C GLU A 235 -6.06 7.33 23.07
N ARG A 236 -5.64 8.58 23.30
CA ARG A 236 -6.41 9.52 24.12
C ARG A 236 -7.79 9.80 23.52
N PHE A 237 -7.86 9.96 22.20
CA PHE A 237 -9.10 10.27 21.49
C PHE A 237 -10.08 9.09 21.58
N VAL A 238 -9.65 7.88 21.20
CA VAL A 238 -10.55 6.71 21.14
C VAL A 238 -10.96 6.23 22.52
N THR A 239 -10.05 6.24 23.51
CA THR A 239 -10.37 5.79 24.88
C THR A 239 -11.31 6.77 25.61
N LYS A 240 -11.31 8.06 25.23
CA LYS A 240 -12.23 9.05 25.81
C LYS A 240 -13.58 9.09 25.13
N LEU A 241 -13.67 8.78 23.85
CA LEU A 241 -14.95 8.48 23.22
C LEU A 241 -15.54 7.17 23.76
N GLY A 242 -14.67 6.19 24.03
CA GLY A 242 -15.07 4.82 24.31
C GLY A 242 -15.53 4.08 23.05
N PRO A 243 -15.82 2.78 23.15
CA PRO A 243 -16.15 1.96 21.99
C PRO A 243 -17.41 2.44 21.23
N GLU A 244 -18.56 2.46 21.92
CA GLU A 244 -19.82 2.92 21.34
C GLU A 244 -19.77 4.40 20.95
N GLY A 245 -19.08 5.22 21.75
CA GLY A 245 -18.93 6.65 21.44
C GLY A 245 -18.12 6.90 20.17
N THR A 246 -17.16 6.03 19.84
CA THR A 246 -16.40 6.08 18.58
C THR A 246 -17.32 5.84 17.38
N LEU A 247 -18.14 4.78 17.45
CA LEU A 247 -19.09 4.43 16.39
C LEU A 247 -20.18 5.50 16.27
N GLN A 248 -20.79 5.89 17.38
CA GLN A 248 -21.84 6.91 17.39
C GLN A 248 -21.34 8.27 16.89
N PHE A 249 -20.07 8.62 17.15
CA PHE A 249 -19.48 9.86 16.66
C PHE A 249 -19.46 9.89 15.13
N TRP A 250 -18.92 8.84 14.48
CA TRP A 250 -18.88 8.80 13.02
C TRP A 250 -20.27 8.71 12.41
N ARG A 251 -21.13 7.82 12.94
CA ARG A 251 -22.51 7.71 12.47
C ARG A 251 -23.15 9.09 12.44
N SER A 252 -23.23 9.79 13.58
CA SER A 252 -23.98 11.05 13.65
C SER A 252 -23.38 12.13 12.74
N LEU A 253 -22.08 12.07 12.46
CA LEU A 253 -21.41 13.03 11.59
C LEU A 253 -21.66 12.74 10.10
N ALA A 254 -21.62 11.46 9.74
CA ALA A 254 -21.80 10.96 8.37
C ALA A 254 -23.27 11.05 7.95
N ASP A 255 -24.20 10.58 8.79
CA ASP A 255 -25.63 10.66 8.54
C ASP A 255 -26.37 11.37 9.70
N PRO A 256 -26.62 12.69 9.57
CA PRO A 256 -27.27 13.48 10.61
C PRO A 256 -28.81 13.32 10.64
N GLY A 257 -29.40 12.62 9.67
CA GLY A 257 -30.83 12.26 9.68
C GLY A 257 -31.85 13.38 9.50
N ARG A 258 -31.45 14.54 8.96
CA ARG A 258 -32.33 15.70 8.74
C ARG A 258 -32.92 15.78 7.32
N GLY A 259 -32.94 14.66 6.58
CA GLY A 259 -33.45 14.60 5.20
C GLY A 259 -32.46 15.08 4.12
N ASP A 260 -31.27 15.54 4.51
CA ASP A 260 -30.20 15.95 3.60
C ASP A 260 -28.93 15.17 3.92
N THR A 261 -28.69 14.08 3.17
CA THR A 261 -27.35 13.46 3.12
C THR A 261 -26.33 14.57 2.82
N PRO A 262 -25.26 14.73 3.61
CA PRO A 262 -24.27 15.75 3.35
C PRO A 262 -23.77 15.74 1.91
N THR A 263 -23.88 16.87 1.21
CA THR A 263 -23.42 17.06 -0.17
C THR A 263 -22.42 18.21 -0.28
N GLY A 264 -21.87 18.44 -1.48
CA GLY A 264 -21.05 19.59 -1.80
C GLY A 264 -19.76 19.68 -0.96
N GLU A 265 -19.46 20.88 -0.46
CA GLU A 265 -18.24 21.14 0.32
C GLU A 265 -18.19 20.34 1.62
N ARG A 266 -19.33 20.12 2.29
CA ARG A 266 -19.37 19.33 3.53
C ARG A 266 -19.00 17.87 3.26
N ALA A 267 -19.53 17.26 2.21
CA ALA A 267 -19.17 15.90 1.79
C ALA A 267 -17.66 15.76 1.49
N LYS A 268 -17.07 16.74 0.80
CA LYS A 268 -15.61 16.75 0.53
C LYS A 268 -14.77 16.84 1.79
N VAL A 269 -15.22 17.61 2.80
CA VAL A 269 -14.53 17.67 4.09
C VAL A 269 -14.74 16.35 4.86
N LEU A 270 -15.94 15.77 4.84
CA LEU A 270 -16.23 14.49 5.47
C LEU A 270 -15.38 13.35 4.91
N ALA A 271 -15.14 13.31 3.60
CA ALA A 271 -14.22 12.34 2.98
C ALA A 271 -12.83 12.40 3.62
N ARG A 272 -12.28 13.62 3.76
CA ARG A 272 -10.98 13.81 4.41
C ARG A 272 -11.01 13.48 5.90
N VAL A 273 -12.13 13.76 6.58
CA VAL A 273 -12.31 13.39 7.99
C VAL A 273 -12.33 11.87 8.13
N GLN A 274 -13.03 11.16 7.24
CA GLN A 274 -13.08 9.70 7.20
C GLN A 274 -11.68 9.12 7.02
N ASP A 275 -10.91 9.61 6.06
CA ASP A 275 -9.52 9.17 5.83
C ASP A 275 -8.65 9.37 7.08
N ASN A 276 -8.68 10.57 7.66
CA ASN A 276 -7.84 10.89 8.81
C ASN A 276 -8.30 10.19 10.09
N LEU A 277 -9.61 9.93 10.24
CA LEU A 277 -10.14 9.14 11.34
C LEU A 277 -9.75 7.67 11.18
N SER A 278 -9.84 7.11 9.97
CA SER A 278 -9.39 5.75 9.66
C SER A 278 -7.91 5.56 10.02
N LEU A 279 -7.05 6.49 9.60
CA LEU A 279 -5.62 6.48 9.95
C LEU A 279 -5.38 6.65 11.46
N THR A 280 -6.18 7.48 12.14
CA THR A 280 -6.11 7.63 13.60
C THR A 280 -6.49 6.32 14.30
N LEU A 281 -7.52 5.63 13.83
CA LEU A 281 -7.98 4.35 14.38
C LEU A 281 -6.97 3.22 14.10
N ALA A 282 -6.37 3.20 12.91
CA ALA A 282 -5.27 2.32 12.58
C ALA A 282 -4.11 2.50 13.57
N THR A 283 -3.65 3.74 13.80
CA THR A 283 -2.63 4.05 14.81
C THR A 283 -3.05 3.62 16.21
N ALA A 284 -4.29 3.91 16.62
CA ALA A 284 -4.81 3.52 17.94
C ALA A 284 -4.83 2.00 18.11
N SER A 285 -5.16 1.25 17.07
CA SER A 285 -5.25 -0.21 17.12
C SER A 285 -3.94 -0.89 17.50
N HIS A 286 -2.78 -0.25 17.37
CA HIS A 286 -1.50 -0.80 17.84
C HIS A 286 -1.28 -0.63 19.36
N GLY A 287 -2.13 0.13 20.05
CA GLY A 287 -2.03 0.37 21.48
C GLY A 287 -2.41 -0.86 22.32
N ASP A 288 -1.64 -1.10 23.39
CA ASP A 288 -1.77 -2.26 24.28
C ASP A 288 -2.10 -1.89 25.73
N SER A 289 -2.40 -0.61 26.02
CA SER A 289 -2.80 -0.19 27.36
C SER A 289 -4.09 -0.89 27.83
N PRO A 290 -4.37 -0.98 29.14
CA PRO A 290 -5.64 -1.56 29.62
C PRO A 290 -6.88 -0.90 28.99
N ALA A 291 -6.86 0.43 28.83
CA ALA A 291 -7.95 1.17 28.21
C ALA A 291 -8.05 0.89 26.70
N MET A 292 -6.92 0.69 26.01
CA MET A 292 -6.94 0.30 24.60
C MET A 292 -7.46 -1.12 24.39
N ARG A 293 -7.08 -2.08 25.25
CA ARG A 293 -7.65 -3.44 25.20
C ARG A 293 -9.16 -3.42 25.42
N GLU A 294 -9.63 -2.67 26.40
CA GLU A 294 -11.06 -2.46 26.64
C GLU A 294 -11.75 -1.82 25.44
N TRP A 295 -11.14 -0.81 24.82
CA TRP A 295 -11.66 -0.18 23.61
C TRP A 295 -11.76 -1.15 22.43
N LYS A 296 -10.70 -1.92 22.13
CA LYS A 296 -10.68 -2.92 21.06
C LYS A 296 -11.77 -3.98 21.25
N SER A 297 -11.85 -4.58 22.44
CA SER A 297 -12.89 -5.59 22.73
C SER A 297 -14.29 -4.98 22.69
N GLY A 298 -14.43 -3.75 23.18
CA GLY A 298 -15.70 -3.06 23.25
C GLY A 298 -16.22 -2.67 21.87
N VAL A 299 -15.34 -2.30 20.92
CA VAL A 299 -15.79 -1.87 19.58
C VAL A 299 -16.24 -3.07 18.76
N ILE A 300 -15.54 -4.20 18.92
CA ILE A 300 -15.94 -5.49 18.36
C ILE A 300 -17.30 -5.93 18.93
N ALA A 301 -17.49 -5.86 20.25
CA ALA A 301 -18.76 -6.19 20.89
C ALA A 301 -19.89 -5.25 20.48
N ALA A 302 -19.61 -3.96 20.34
CA ALA A 302 -20.58 -2.97 19.85
C ALA A 302 -20.91 -3.13 18.36
N GLY A 303 -20.14 -3.94 17.62
CA GLY A 303 -20.38 -4.24 16.20
C GLY A 303 -21.77 -4.81 15.94
N GLU A 304 -22.26 -5.68 16.83
CA GLU A 304 -23.58 -6.31 16.77
C GLU A 304 -24.74 -5.38 17.14
N ASN A 305 -24.44 -4.21 17.72
CA ASN A 305 -25.44 -3.28 18.20
C ASN A 305 -25.88 -2.31 17.10
N ARG A 306 -27.16 -1.96 17.09
CA ARG A 306 -27.74 -0.94 16.22
C ARG A 306 -27.39 0.46 16.73
N MET A 307 -26.81 1.29 15.87
CA MET A 307 -26.42 2.67 16.18
C MET A 307 -27.58 3.63 15.85
N GLY A 308 -28.40 3.99 16.84
CA GLY A 308 -29.58 4.86 16.67
C GLY A 308 -29.29 6.38 16.76
N HIS A 309 -30.09 7.23 16.13
CA HIS A 309 -29.95 8.70 16.19
C HIS A 309 -31.34 9.34 16.24
N PRO A 310 -31.54 10.39 17.06
CA PRO A 310 -32.83 11.04 17.17
C PRO A 310 -33.35 11.50 15.79
N GLY A 311 -34.59 11.14 15.48
CA GLY A 311 -35.24 11.51 14.21
C GLY A 311 -35.01 10.52 13.07
N LEU A 312 -34.17 9.50 13.26
CA LEU A 312 -33.99 8.40 12.31
C LEU A 312 -34.69 7.13 12.81
N MET A 313 -35.54 6.56 11.96
CA MET A 313 -36.13 5.23 12.17
C MET A 313 -35.13 4.12 11.85
N SER A 314 -34.03 4.47 11.18
CA SER A 314 -32.95 3.59 10.80
C SER A 314 -31.74 3.67 11.74
N ALA A 315 -31.11 2.51 11.97
CA ALA A 315 -29.86 2.39 12.67
C ALA A 315 -28.96 1.35 11.97
N PRO A 316 -27.80 1.76 11.41
CA PRO A 316 -26.81 0.80 10.94
C PRO A 316 -26.24 0.02 12.13
N TYR A 317 -25.77 -1.19 11.90
CA TYR A 317 -24.98 -1.93 12.89
C TYR A 317 -23.63 -1.24 13.15
N GLY A 318 -23.07 -1.44 14.34
CA GLY A 318 -21.73 -0.98 14.67
C GLY A 318 -20.67 -1.49 13.69
N PHE A 319 -20.83 -2.70 13.16
CA PHE A 319 -19.96 -3.25 12.12
C PHE A 319 -19.99 -2.41 10.83
N GLN A 320 -21.16 -1.95 10.38
CA GLN A 320 -21.26 -1.09 9.18
C GLN A 320 -20.52 0.23 9.40
N VAL A 321 -20.66 0.81 10.60
CA VAL A 321 -19.98 2.06 10.97
C VAL A 321 -18.47 1.85 11.07
N MET A 322 -18.01 0.82 11.77
CA MET A 322 -16.58 0.58 11.97
C MET A 322 -15.89 0.22 10.65
N SER A 323 -16.47 -0.66 9.83
CA SER A 323 -15.88 -1.06 8.55
C SER A 323 -15.76 0.12 7.57
N SER A 324 -16.67 1.10 7.61
CA SER A 324 -16.51 2.35 6.84
C SER A 324 -15.29 3.18 7.25
N LEU A 325 -14.76 2.96 8.46
CA LEU A 325 -13.60 3.63 9.03
C LEU A 325 -12.32 2.79 8.97
N MET A 326 -12.32 1.70 8.21
CA MET A 326 -11.17 0.80 8.07
C MET A 326 -10.52 0.87 6.69
N GLY A 327 -11.02 1.69 5.76
CA GLY A 327 -10.52 1.79 4.39
C GLY A 327 -9.19 2.54 4.20
N LYS A 328 -8.52 2.96 5.29
CA LYS A 328 -7.17 3.56 5.24
C LYS A 328 -6.35 3.12 6.45
N GLY A 329 -5.06 2.91 6.20
CA GLY A 329 -4.07 2.64 7.25
C GLY A 329 -3.88 1.16 7.54
N LYS A 330 -2.80 0.87 8.28
CA LYS A 330 -2.44 -0.49 8.68
C LYS A 330 -2.89 -0.73 10.11
N PHE A 331 -3.99 -1.46 10.26
CA PHE A 331 -4.52 -1.83 11.57
C PHE A 331 -3.70 -2.98 12.18
N ASP A 332 -3.74 -3.10 13.50
CA ASP A 332 -3.16 -4.21 14.24
C ASP A 332 -3.75 -5.55 13.78
N SER A 333 -2.90 -6.50 13.40
CA SER A 333 -3.34 -7.79 12.83
C SER A 333 -4.21 -8.58 13.80
N GLY A 334 -3.88 -8.56 15.11
CA GLY A 334 -4.70 -9.21 16.13
C GLY A 334 -6.07 -8.56 16.32
N PHE A 335 -6.17 -7.25 16.09
CA PHE A 335 -7.47 -6.56 16.06
C PHE A 335 -8.28 -6.97 14.83
N LEU A 336 -7.66 -7.02 13.64
CA LEU A 336 -8.33 -7.43 12.40
C LEU A 336 -8.83 -8.88 12.46
N ASP A 337 -8.04 -9.81 13.00
CA ASP A 337 -8.46 -11.20 13.18
C ASP A 337 -9.68 -11.30 14.11
N ALA A 338 -9.61 -10.69 15.29
CA ALA A 338 -10.72 -10.71 16.24
C ALA A 338 -11.99 -10.02 15.69
N TYR A 339 -11.82 -8.90 14.97
CA TYR A 339 -12.93 -8.17 14.35
C TYR A 339 -13.56 -8.98 13.22
N GLY A 340 -12.76 -9.50 12.29
CA GLY A 340 -13.23 -10.28 11.13
C GLY A 340 -13.94 -11.56 11.54
N ASN A 341 -13.38 -12.32 12.48
CA ASN A 341 -14.01 -13.52 13.00
C ASN A 341 -15.37 -13.22 13.63
N LYS A 342 -15.46 -12.14 14.41
CA LYS A 342 -16.72 -11.75 15.05
C LYS A 342 -17.75 -11.25 14.04
N LEU A 343 -17.32 -10.48 13.03
CA LEU A 343 -18.17 -9.98 11.97
C LEU A 343 -18.80 -11.12 11.16
N VAL A 344 -17.99 -12.05 10.68
CA VAL A 344 -18.46 -13.21 9.89
C VAL A 344 -19.32 -14.14 10.75
N GLU A 345 -18.94 -14.37 12.01
CA GLU A 345 -19.78 -15.13 12.94
C GLU A 345 -21.15 -14.46 13.14
N PHE A 346 -21.19 -13.14 13.32
CA PHE A 346 -22.42 -12.39 13.47
C PHE A 346 -23.30 -12.48 12.22
N GLU A 347 -22.76 -12.18 11.03
CA GLU A 347 -23.48 -12.26 9.75
C GLU A 347 -24.16 -13.63 9.58
N ARG A 348 -23.38 -14.71 9.72
CA ARG A 348 -23.85 -16.09 9.58
C ARG A 348 -24.86 -16.50 10.67
N SER A 349 -24.74 -15.95 11.88
CA SER A 349 -25.67 -16.25 12.98
C SER A 349 -27.08 -15.69 12.74
N GLN A 350 -27.24 -14.67 11.90
CA GLN A 350 -28.55 -14.04 11.66
C GLN A 350 -29.47 -14.93 10.81
N LYS A 351 -28.92 -15.89 10.05
CA LYS A 351 -29.70 -16.79 9.17
C LYS A 351 -30.65 -16.06 8.22
N VAL A 352 -30.22 -14.90 7.76
CA VAL A 352 -30.86 -14.11 6.72
C VAL A 352 -29.81 -13.80 5.66
N ASP A 353 -30.28 -13.54 4.44
CA ASP A 353 -29.45 -13.09 3.34
C ASP A 353 -28.66 -11.81 3.73
N PRO A 354 -27.33 -11.75 3.49
CA PRO A 354 -26.51 -10.56 3.74
C PRO A 354 -27.07 -9.27 3.13
N GLU A 355 -27.69 -9.32 1.95
CA GLU A 355 -28.31 -8.14 1.32
C GLU A 355 -29.41 -7.57 2.23
N TRP A 356 -30.27 -8.43 2.77
CA TRP A 356 -31.33 -8.02 3.70
C TRP A 356 -30.80 -7.57 5.06
N LEU A 357 -29.68 -8.13 5.51
CA LEU A 357 -29.06 -7.77 6.79
C LEU A 357 -28.44 -6.37 6.75
N TRP A 358 -27.73 -6.07 5.65
CA TRP A 358 -26.88 -4.89 5.53
C TRP A 358 -27.49 -3.77 4.69
N ASP A 359 -28.11 -4.10 3.56
CA ASP A 359 -28.61 -3.15 2.55
C ASP A 359 -30.14 -3.04 2.53
N ASN A 360 -30.76 -3.22 3.69
CA ASN A 360 -32.17 -2.94 3.79
C ASN A 360 -32.40 -1.43 3.54
N ALA A 361 -33.02 -1.07 2.42
CA ALA A 361 -33.31 0.30 2.02
C ALA A 361 -34.15 1.10 3.05
N ALA A 362 -34.91 0.42 3.93
CA ALA A 362 -35.58 1.07 5.05
C ALA A 362 -34.60 1.56 6.13
N TYR A 363 -33.36 1.06 6.10
CA TYR A 363 -32.34 1.23 7.11
C TYR A 363 -30.95 1.66 6.58
N ALA A 364 -30.82 2.06 5.32
CA ALA A 364 -29.54 2.54 4.79
C ALA A 364 -29.11 3.86 5.47
N ALA A 365 -27.82 3.94 5.83
CA ALA A 365 -27.19 5.16 6.36
C ALA A 365 -26.01 5.53 5.47
N GLN A 366 -25.84 6.82 5.16
CA GLN A 366 -24.67 7.28 4.41
C GLN A 366 -23.43 7.27 5.33
N LEU A 367 -22.59 6.25 5.18
CA LEU A 367 -21.39 6.07 6.02
C LEU A 367 -20.07 6.34 5.29
N SER A 368 -20.07 6.38 3.96
CA SER A 368 -18.88 6.61 3.14
C SER A 368 -18.91 7.94 2.41
N TYR A 369 -17.76 8.61 2.33
CA TYR A 369 -17.59 9.90 1.70
C TYR A 369 -16.36 9.92 0.78
N PRO A 370 -16.46 10.46 -0.46
CA PRO A 370 -17.68 10.99 -1.08
C PRO A 370 -18.76 9.91 -1.25
N PRO A 371 -20.05 10.28 -1.30
CA PRO A 371 -21.10 9.30 -1.54
C PRO A 371 -20.84 8.59 -2.87
N ASP A 372 -20.78 7.27 -2.82
CA ASP A 372 -20.79 6.43 -4.00
C ASP A 372 -22.23 6.00 -4.24
N ALA A 373 -22.81 6.49 -5.34
CA ALA A 373 -24.17 6.14 -5.72
C ALA A 373 -24.27 4.67 -6.17
N LYS A 374 -23.19 4.11 -6.74
CA LYS A 374 -23.17 2.72 -7.18
C LYS A 374 -23.07 1.77 -5.99
N ASN A 375 -22.20 2.11 -5.03
CA ASN A 375 -21.98 1.31 -3.83
C ASN A 375 -22.27 2.15 -2.57
N PRO A 376 -23.55 2.40 -2.23
CA PRO A 376 -23.89 3.07 -0.99
C PRO A 376 -23.41 2.19 0.17
N SER A 377 -22.19 2.44 0.66
CA SER A 377 -21.48 1.50 1.53
C SER A 377 -22.29 1.13 2.75
N VAL A 378 -22.76 -0.12 2.76
CA VAL A 378 -23.46 -0.72 3.89
C VAL A 378 -22.96 -2.13 4.20
N ASP A 379 -22.23 -2.79 3.30
CA ASP A 379 -21.64 -4.10 3.57
C ASP A 379 -20.38 -3.98 4.45
N PRO A 380 -20.44 -4.37 5.73
CA PRO A 380 -19.28 -4.32 6.61
C PRO A 380 -18.18 -5.31 6.22
N VAL A 381 -18.50 -6.41 5.51
CA VAL A 381 -17.52 -7.41 5.06
C VAL A 381 -16.63 -6.82 3.99
N ALA A 382 -17.20 -6.09 3.02
CA ALA A 382 -16.41 -5.39 1.99
C ALA A 382 -15.44 -4.36 2.59
N GLY A 383 -15.90 -3.54 3.56
CA GLY A 383 -15.02 -2.59 4.24
C GLY A 383 -13.94 -3.25 5.10
N PHE A 384 -14.22 -4.42 5.68
CA PHE A 384 -13.22 -5.23 6.37
C PHE A 384 -12.19 -5.82 5.40
N LEU A 385 -12.61 -6.35 4.25
CA LEU A 385 -11.72 -6.88 3.22
C LEU A 385 -10.80 -5.81 2.64
N GLU A 386 -11.30 -4.60 2.43
CA GLU A 386 -10.46 -3.45 2.07
C GLU A 386 -9.35 -3.22 3.11
N SER A 387 -9.69 -3.31 4.40
CA SER A 387 -8.70 -3.23 5.47
C SER A 387 -7.68 -4.37 5.42
N LEU A 388 -8.10 -5.60 5.09
CA LEU A 388 -7.18 -6.72 4.89
C LEU A 388 -6.26 -6.49 3.70
N GLY A 389 -6.73 -5.81 2.64
CA GLY A 389 -5.92 -5.39 1.51
C GLY A 389 -4.69 -4.54 1.91
N HIS A 390 -4.79 -3.75 2.98
CA HIS A 390 -3.66 -2.97 3.50
C HIS A 390 -2.72 -3.77 4.44
N ASN A 391 -3.12 -4.98 4.85
CA ASN A 391 -2.51 -5.75 5.94
C ASN A 391 -2.22 -7.20 5.49
N PRO A 392 -1.13 -7.44 4.75
CA PRO A 392 -0.88 -8.71 4.05
C PRO A 392 -0.84 -9.93 4.98
N GLN A 393 -0.20 -9.80 6.15
CA GLN A 393 -0.14 -10.89 7.12
C GLN A 393 -1.52 -11.23 7.69
N ALA A 394 -2.31 -10.22 8.09
CA ALA A 394 -3.66 -10.44 8.62
C ALA A 394 -4.58 -11.05 7.55
N SER A 395 -4.44 -10.63 6.29
CA SER A 395 -5.21 -11.17 5.18
C SER A 395 -4.87 -12.64 4.90
N LEU A 396 -3.58 -12.98 4.88
CA LEU A 396 -3.11 -14.36 4.74
C LEU A 396 -3.62 -15.27 5.86
N GLU A 397 -3.53 -14.82 7.11
CA GLU A 397 -4.04 -15.55 8.28
C GLU A 397 -5.56 -15.74 8.18
N PHE A 398 -6.30 -14.69 7.79
CA PHE A 398 -7.76 -14.73 7.68
C PHE A 398 -8.25 -15.75 6.65
N PHE A 399 -7.70 -15.77 5.43
CA PHE A 399 -8.10 -16.74 4.37
C PHE A 399 -7.61 -18.17 4.62
N ASN A 400 -6.57 -18.36 5.45
CA ASN A 400 -6.16 -19.67 5.94
C ASN A 400 -6.94 -20.09 7.22
N GLY A 401 -7.75 -19.19 7.77
CA GLY A 401 -8.52 -19.37 8.99
C GLY A 401 -9.95 -19.89 8.76
N SER A 402 -10.71 -19.93 9.85
CA SER A 402 -12.12 -20.31 9.87
C SER A 402 -12.86 -19.50 10.91
N SER A 403 -14.14 -19.23 10.67
CA SER A 403 -15.04 -18.54 11.59
C SER A 403 -16.18 -19.47 12.05
N GLY A 404 -16.76 -19.16 13.21
CA GLY A 404 -17.79 -20.00 13.86
C GLY A 404 -17.22 -21.10 14.76
N GLY A 405 -18.09 -21.98 15.27
CA GLY A 405 -17.73 -23.04 16.21
C GLY A 405 -17.48 -22.57 17.66
N GLY A 406 -17.97 -21.37 18.01
CA GLY A 406 -17.90 -20.84 19.36
C GLY A 406 -18.78 -21.61 20.37
N PRO A 407 -18.51 -21.49 21.69
CA PRO A 407 -19.22 -22.24 22.73
C PRO A 407 -20.67 -21.75 22.99
N GLY A 408 -21.18 -20.80 22.21
CA GLY A 408 -22.48 -20.16 22.40
C GLY A 408 -23.63 -20.90 21.72
N GLN A 409 -24.80 -20.92 22.36
CA GLN A 409 -26.03 -21.40 21.73
C GLN A 409 -26.42 -20.42 20.61
N GLY A 410 -26.37 -20.87 19.35
CA GLY A 410 -26.64 -20.03 18.18
C GLY A 410 -25.40 -19.61 17.38
N SER A 411 -24.19 -19.98 17.81
CA SER A 411 -22.99 -19.82 16.97
C SER A 411 -23.12 -20.68 15.71
N PRO A 412 -22.79 -20.15 14.52
CA PRO A 412 -22.76 -20.93 13.29
C PRO A 412 -21.66 -22.00 13.36
N ASP A 413 -21.80 -23.06 12.57
CA ASP A 413 -20.79 -24.10 12.45
C ASP A 413 -19.47 -23.53 11.92
N ARG A 414 -18.36 -24.17 12.32
CA ARG A 414 -17.02 -23.76 11.88
C ARG A 414 -16.91 -23.93 10.36
N LEU A 415 -16.64 -22.85 9.66
CA LEU A 415 -16.47 -22.81 8.20
C LEU A 415 -15.21 -22.05 7.84
N SER A 416 -14.50 -22.53 6.83
CA SER A 416 -13.35 -21.83 6.27
C SER A 416 -13.76 -20.44 5.76
N ASN A 417 -12.97 -19.42 6.06
CA ASN A 417 -13.26 -18.08 5.54
C ASN A 417 -13.12 -18.01 4.01
N TRP A 418 -12.26 -18.86 3.43
CA TRP A 418 -12.18 -19.07 1.98
C TRP A 418 -13.49 -19.61 1.41
N ASP A 419 -14.01 -20.71 1.97
CA ASP A 419 -15.23 -21.36 1.46
C ASP A 419 -16.44 -20.43 1.58
N TYR A 420 -16.46 -19.60 2.63
CA TYR A 420 -17.53 -18.62 2.82
C TYR A 420 -17.45 -17.45 1.84
N LEU A 421 -16.29 -16.84 1.63
CA LEU A 421 -16.18 -15.56 0.90
C LEU A 421 -15.81 -15.71 -0.58
N VAL A 422 -15.09 -16.77 -0.92
CA VAL A 422 -14.58 -17.04 -2.28
C VAL A 422 -15.28 -18.24 -2.91
N GLY A 423 -15.57 -19.27 -2.11
CA GLY A 423 -16.17 -20.51 -2.59
C GLY A 423 -17.53 -20.33 -3.28
N GLY A 424 -17.91 -21.29 -4.12
CA GLY A 424 -19.20 -21.34 -4.81
C GLY A 424 -20.13 -22.46 -4.30
N GLY A 425 -19.94 -22.91 -3.05
CA GLY A 425 -20.73 -23.98 -2.44
C GLY A 425 -22.05 -23.50 -1.84
N GLU A 426 -22.86 -24.42 -1.31
CA GLU A 426 -24.16 -24.10 -0.66
C GLU A 426 -24.01 -23.16 0.55
N ASP A 427 -22.88 -23.23 1.25
CA ASP A 427 -22.57 -22.36 2.40
C ASP A 427 -21.84 -21.06 2.02
N ALA A 428 -21.65 -20.79 0.72
CA ALA A 428 -21.00 -19.56 0.27
C ALA A 428 -21.84 -18.32 0.56
N ARG A 429 -21.18 -17.19 0.73
CA ARG A 429 -21.81 -15.90 0.96
C ARG A 429 -22.48 -15.41 -0.32
N GLU A 430 -23.77 -15.11 -0.22
CA GLU A 430 -24.48 -14.32 -1.22
C GLU A 430 -24.08 -12.85 -1.04
N TRP A 431 -23.42 -12.29 -2.05
CA TRP A 431 -22.91 -10.93 -2.02
C TRP A 431 -24.04 -9.92 -2.31
N PRO A 432 -24.20 -8.86 -1.50
CA PRO A 432 -25.20 -7.81 -1.76
C PRO A 432 -25.04 -7.20 -3.14
N MET A 433 -26.16 -6.90 -3.82
CA MET A 433 -26.14 -6.29 -5.16
C MET A 433 -26.02 -4.76 -5.08
N ASN A 434 -25.35 -4.16 -6.07
CA ASN A 434 -25.27 -2.72 -6.25
C ASN A 434 -26.49 -2.16 -7.03
N GLU A 435 -26.57 -0.84 -7.23
CA GLU A 435 -27.69 -0.22 -7.97
C GLU A 435 -27.81 -0.70 -9.43
N ASP A 436 -26.71 -1.16 -10.02
CA ASP A 436 -26.64 -1.71 -11.38
C ASP A 436 -27.04 -3.21 -11.44
N GLY A 437 -27.32 -3.84 -10.29
CA GLY A 437 -27.67 -5.25 -10.17
C GLY A 437 -26.48 -6.21 -10.19
N GLU A 438 -25.27 -5.70 -9.96
CA GLU A 438 -24.03 -6.49 -9.90
C GLU A 438 -23.61 -6.70 -8.43
N PRO A 439 -23.01 -7.85 -8.07
CA PRO A 439 -22.53 -8.08 -6.72
C PRO A 439 -21.49 -7.04 -6.28
N ALA A 440 -21.75 -6.35 -5.16
CA ALA A 440 -20.87 -5.37 -4.56
C ALA A 440 -19.88 -6.05 -3.60
N GLY A 441 -18.57 -5.78 -3.76
CA GLY A 441 -17.54 -6.15 -2.78
C GLY A 441 -16.45 -7.10 -3.27
N TYR A 442 -16.61 -7.73 -4.43
CA TYR A 442 -15.57 -8.59 -5.02
C TYR A 442 -14.27 -7.85 -5.38
N GLU A 443 -14.33 -6.56 -5.71
CA GLU A 443 -13.13 -5.71 -5.82
C GLU A 443 -12.32 -5.71 -4.50
N LYS A 444 -13.01 -5.57 -3.37
CA LYS A 444 -12.40 -5.53 -2.03
C LYS A 444 -11.90 -6.91 -1.61
N LEU A 445 -12.61 -7.98 -2.02
CA LEU A 445 -12.11 -9.34 -1.92
C LEU A 445 -10.81 -9.52 -2.70
N GLY A 446 -10.76 -9.01 -3.94
CA GLY A 446 -9.57 -8.98 -4.79
C GLY A 446 -8.38 -8.31 -4.10
N HIS A 447 -8.57 -7.11 -3.56
CA HIS A 447 -7.53 -6.40 -2.81
C HIS A 447 -7.00 -7.21 -1.61
N ALA A 448 -7.89 -7.88 -0.88
CA ALA A 448 -7.52 -8.71 0.26
C ALA A 448 -6.69 -9.93 -0.20
N LEU A 449 -7.14 -10.65 -1.25
CA LEU A 449 -6.43 -11.79 -1.82
C LEU A 449 -5.07 -11.40 -2.42
N GLU A 450 -5.01 -10.28 -3.13
CA GLU A 450 -3.77 -9.71 -3.66
C GLU A 450 -2.76 -9.48 -2.54
N SER A 451 -3.18 -8.80 -1.48
CA SER A 451 -2.34 -8.52 -0.33
C SER A 451 -1.87 -9.80 0.37
N ALA A 452 -2.79 -10.74 0.58
CA ALA A 452 -2.52 -12.03 1.22
C ALA A 452 -1.49 -12.85 0.44
N THR A 453 -1.62 -12.96 -0.88
CA THR A 453 -0.76 -13.82 -1.70
C THR A 453 0.57 -13.16 -2.07
N LEU A 454 0.62 -11.84 -2.25
CA LEU A 454 1.84 -11.12 -2.64
C LEU A 454 2.70 -10.72 -1.43
N GLY A 455 2.10 -10.57 -0.25
CA GLY A 455 2.82 -10.24 0.98
C GLY A 455 3.13 -8.74 1.15
N TYR A 456 2.53 -7.88 0.34
CA TYR A 456 2.56 -6.42 0.45
C TYR A 456 1.15 -5.85 0.26
N ALA A 457 0.91 -4.60 0.65
CA ALA A 457 -0.42 -4.00 0.53
C ALA A 457 -0.79 -3.77 -0.95
N TYR A 458 -2.05 -4.01 -1.33
CA TYR A 458 -2.52 -3.84 -2.71
C TYR A 458 -2.33 -2.40 -3.22
N ASP A 459 -2.37 -1.43 -2.31
CA ASP A 459 -2.21 0.00 -2.59
C ASP A 459 -0.77 0.52 -2.41
N ASP A 460 0.20 -0.38 -2.22
CA ASP A 460 1.61 -0.01 -2.16
C ASP A 460 2.08 0.46 -3.54
N ARG A 461 2.54 1.70 -3.61
CA ARG A 461 3.05 2.30 -4.86
C ARG A 461 4.46 1.85 -5.20
N SER A 462 5.18 1.31 -4.22
CA SER A 462 6.54 0.86 -4.38
C SER A 462 6.70 -0.48 -3.67
N PRO A 463 5.93 -1.50 -4.09
CA PRO A 463 5.92 -2.78 -3.42
C PRO A 463 7.31 -3.41 -3.55
N ALA A 464 7.76 -4.02 -2.46
CA ALA A 464 8.96 -4.82 -2.44
C ALA A 464 8.57 -6.28 -2.23
N ALA A 465 9.14 -7.17 -3.04
CA ALA A 465 8.98 -8.60 -2.83
C ALA A 465 9.44 -8.96 -1.39
N PRO A 466 8.65 -9.73 -0.64
CA PRO A 466 9.06 -10.20 0.68
C PRO A 466 10.40 -10.94 0.60
N PRO A 467 11.29 -10.76 1.60
CA PRO A 467 12.57 -11.46 1.61
C PRO A 467 12.37 -12.99 1.70
N LEU A 468 13.39 -13.76 1.31
CA LEU A 468 13.50 -15.22 1.47
C LEU A 468 14.80 -15.56 2.21
N ARG A 469 15.05 -14.96 3.38
CA ARG A 469 16.36 -15.04 4.06
C ARG A 469 16.34 -15.79 5.38
N THR A 470 15.17 -15.90 6.00
CA THR A 470 14.98 -16.50 7.33
C THR A 470 13.92 -17.60 7.27
N ASP A 471 13.93 -18.54 8.21
CA ASP A 471 12.92 -19.61 8.26
C ASP A 471 11.48 -19.06 8.30
N ALA A 472 11.27 -17.94 9.00
CA ALA A 472 9.99 -17.25 9.04
C ALA A 472 9.59 -16.66 7.67
N ASP A 473 10.56 -16.20 6.89
CA ASP A 473 10.31 -15.74 5.51
C ASP A 473 9.86 -16.88 4.60
N LEU A 474 10.46 -18.06 4.78
CA LEU A 474 10.16 -19.27 4.01
C LEU A 474 8.79 -19.82 4.38
N GLU A 475 8.47 -19.90 5.67
CA GLU A 475 7.13 -20.28 6.15
C GLU A 475 6.05 -19.35 5.60
N ALA A 476 6.31 -18.03 5.60
CA ALA A 476 5.41 -17.06 5.01
C ALA A 476 5.27 -17.26 3.48
N ARG A 477 6.36 -17.57 2.76
CA ARG A 477 6.32 -17.87 1.31
C ARG A 477 5.50 -19.13 1.02
N ASP A 478 5.66 -20.17 1.83
CA ASP A 478 4.91 -21.42 1.70
C ASP A 478 3.41 -21.20 1.94
N ALA A 479 3.05 -20.44 2.98
CA ALA A 479 1.65 -20.09 3.25
C ALA A 479 1.03 -19.24 2.12
N ARG A 480 1.79 -18.28 1.58
CA ARG A 480 1.35 -17.44 0.46
C ARG A 480 1.13 -18.24 -0.83
N THR A 481 2.08 -19.10 -1.19
CA THR A 481 1.95 -19.96 -2.37
C THR A 481 0.85 -20.99 -2.20
N ALA A 482 0.64 -21.54 -1.00
CA ALA A 482 -0.49 -22.42 -0.71
C ALA A 482 -1.85 -21.72 -0.86
N LEU A 483 -1.94 -20.43 -0.52
CA LEU A 483 -3.14 -19.64 -0.81
C LEU A 483 -3.28 -19.37 -2.32
N MET A 484 -2.19 -19.03 -3.00
CA MET A 484 -2.19 -18.82 -4.46
C MET A 484 -2.61 -20.08 -5.23
N ASP A 485 -2.19 -21.26 -4.79
CA ASP A 485 -2.63 -22.57 -5.32
C ASP A 485 -4.16 -22.70 -5.31
N ARG A 486 -4.81 -22.30 -4.21
CA ARG A 486 -6.28 -22.26 -4.11
C ARG A 486 -6.92 -21.23 -5.05
N VAL A 487 -6.29 -20.06 -5.22
CA VAL A 487 -6.71 -19.02 -6.18
C VAL A 487 -6.66 -19.56 -7.61
N VAL A 488 -5.53 -20.15 -8.02
CA VAL A 488 -5.35 -20.74 -9.35
C VAL A 488 -6.40 -21.84 -9.59
N GLY A 489 -6.61 -22.72 -8.60
CA GLY A 489 -7.59 -23.79 -8.71
C GLY A 489 -9.05 -23.32 -8.83
N HIS A 490 -9.41 -22.20 -8.18
CA HIS A 490 -10.78 -21.66 -8.19
C HIS A 490 -11.07 -20.82 -9.43
N TYR A 491 -10.14 -19.95 -9.85
CA TYR A 491 -10.33 -19.00 -10.95
C TYR A 491 -9.83 -19.53 -12.31
N LYS A 492 -9.77 -20.85 -12.50
CA LYS A 492 -9.28 -21.48 -13.73
C LYS A 492 -10.21 -21.39 -14.96
N GLY A 493 -11.38 -20.74 -14.80
CA GLY A 493 -12.37 -20.54 -15.85
C GLY A 493 -12.87 -19.09 -15.89
N PRO A 494 -13.07 -18.50 -17.07
CA PRO A 494 -13.51 -17.10 -17.21
C PRO A 494 -14.88 -16.85 -16.56
N GLU A 495 -15.78 -17.83 -16.57
CA GLU A 495 -17.12 -17.75 -15.99
C GLU A 495 -17.11 -17.42 -14.49
N VAL A 496 -16.11 -17.91 -13.74
CA VAL A 496 -15.97 -17.63 -12.32
C VAL A 496 -15.53 -16.18 -12.11
N ILE A 497 -14.58 -15.70 -12.90
CA ILE A 497 -14.10 -14.32 -12.84
C ILE A 497 -15.21 -13.34 -13.23
N GLU A 498 -15.95 -13.62 -14.31
CA GLU A 498 -17.07 -12.81 -14.78
C GLU A 498 -18.20 -12.71 -13.74
N SER A 499 -18.44 -13.78 -12.97
CA SER A 499 -19.43 -13.78 -11.88
C SER A 499 -19.01 -12.96 -10.66
N GLN A 500 -17.75 -12.51 -10.59
CA GLN A 500 -17.15 -11.80 -9.46
C GLN A 500 -16.55 -10.45 -9.92
N PRO A 501 -17.40 -9.47 -10.30
CA PRO A 501 -16.94 -8.23 -10.92
C PRO A 501 -15.94 -7.48 -10.04
N GLY A 502 -14.85 -7.00 -10.66
CA GLY A 502 -13.78 -6.25 -10.00
C GLY A 502 -12.64 -7.10 -9.42
N VAL A 503 -12.76 -8.44 -9.35
CA VAL A 503 -11.66 -9.29 -8.85
C VAL A 503 -10.51 -9.43 -9.86
N GLY A 504 -10.81 -9.36 -11.16
CA GLY A 504 -9.90 -9.71 -12.25
C GLY A 504 -8.57 -8.95 -12.26
N GLU A 505 -8.58 -7.65 -11.95
CA GLU A 505 -7.36 -6.82 -11.89
C GLU A 505 -6.40 -7.32 -10.79
N SER A 506 -6.94 -7.66 -9.62
CA SER A 506 -6.17 -8.23 -8.51
C SER A 506 -5.65 -9.63 -8.86
N LEU A 507 -6.47 -10.47 -9.52
CA LEU A 507 -6.04 -11.78 -10.01
C LEU A 507 -4.87 -11.68 -10.99
N ALA A 508 -4.90 -10.71 -11.91
CA ALA A 508 -3.84 -10.48 -12.87
C ALA A 508 -2.53 -10.02 -12.20
N ARG A 509 -2.61 -9.16 -11.18
CA ARG A 509 -1.45 -8.79 -10.36
C ARG A 509 -0.89 -9.96 -9.55
N MET A 510 -1.77 -10.81 -8.99
CA MET A 510 -1.36 -12.05 -8.32
C MET A 510 -0.66 -13.00 -9.30
N ALA A 511 -1.18 -13.18 -10.51
CA ALA A 511 -0.53 -13.97 -11.55
C ALA A 511 0.84 -13.40 -11.94
N GLY A 512 0.94 -12.07 -12.07
CA GLY A 512 2.22 -11.40 -12.34
C GLY A 512 3.25 -11.59 -11.20
N GLY A 513 2.82 -11.51 -9.95
CA GLY A 513 3.71 -11.68 -8.79
C GLY A 513 4.13 -13.13 -8.52
N HIS A 514 3.34 -14.11 -8.95
CA HIS A 514 3.65 -15.55 -8.89
C HIS A 514 3.92 -16.15 -10.26
N ILE A 515 4.36 -15.33 -11.23
CA ILE A 515 4.62 -15.76 -12.61
C ILE A 515 5.70 -16.85 -12.66
N ASP A 516 6.61 -16.86 -11.69
CA ASP A 516 7.63 -17.89 -11.49
C ASP A 516 7.03 -19.28 -11.27
N SER A 517 6.09 -19.38 -10.33
CA SER A 517 5.39 -20.61 -9.96
C SER A 517 4.43 -21.05 -11.06
N LEU A 518 3.82 -20.11 -11.78
CA LEU A 518 2.98 -20.40 -12.95
C LEU A 518 3.80 -20.97 -14.12
N ASN A 519 4.96 -20.38 -14.44
CA ASN A 519 5.86 -20.93 -15.46
C ASN A 519 6.34 -22.33 -15.06
N TYR A 520 6.76 -22.51 -13.81
CA TYR A 520 7.16 -23.79 -13.26
C TYR A 520 6.05 -24.85 -13.33
N SER A 521 4.80 -24.46 -13.04
CA SER A 521 3.65 -25.37 -13.08
C SER A 521 3.28 -25.78 -14.50
N VAL A 522 3.34 -24.86 -15.47
CA VAL A 522 3.03 -25.14 -16.88
C VAL A 522 4.10 -26.01 -17.56
N ASP A 523 5.34 -26.02 -17.06
CA ASP A 523 6.42 -26.88 -17.56
C ASP A 523 6.36 -28.34 -17.05
N ASN A 524 5.16 -28.89 -16.86
CA ASN A 524 4.97 -30.25 -16.36
C ASN A 524 4.21 -31.16 -17.33
N TRP A 525 4.41 -30.98 -18.63
CA TRP A 525 3.65 -31.71 -19.64
C TRP A 525 3.83 -33.22 -19.49
N GLY A 526 2.72 -33.95 -19.38
CA GLY A 526 2.72 -35.40 -19.16
C GLY A 526 3.35 -35.85 -17.83
N GLY A 527 3.51 -34.97 -16.85
CA GLY A 527 4.19 -35.27 -15.58
C GLY A 527 5.71 -35.41 -15.74
N SER A 528 6.29 -34.83 -16.78
CA SER A 528 7.72 -34.96 -17.10
C SER A 528 8.66 -34.08 -16.27
N GLY A 529 8.12 -33.18 -15.43
CA GLY A 529 8.90 -32.15 -14.72
C GLY A 529 10.06 -32.69 -13.87
N GLU A 530 9.88 -33.83 -13.19
CA GLU A 530 10.96 -34.44 -12.40
C GLU A 530 12.08 -35.02 -13.28
N LEU A 531 11.75 -35.45 -14.50
CA LEU A 531 12.68 -36.15 -15.41
C LEU A 531 13.39 -35.21 -16.37
N ASN A 532 12.85 -34.01 -16.61
CA ASN A 532 13.37 -33.04 -17.58
C ASN A 532 14.24 -31.93 -16.96
N GLY A 533 14.49 -31.96 -15.65
CA GLY A 533 15.32 -30.96 -14.96
C GLY A 533 14.60 -29.64 -14.67
N ARG A 534 13.27 -29.62 -14.65
CA ARG A 534 12.44 -28.43 -14.37
C ARG A 534 12.84 -27.70 -13.09
N ASP A 535 13.09 -28.44 -12.01
CA ASP A 535 13.45 -27.86 -10.71
C ASP A 535 14.73 -27.02 -10.78
N GLU A 536 15.70 -27.47 -11.58
CA GLU A 536 16.97 -26.78 -11.81
C GLU A 536 16.78 -25.57 -12.72
N LEU A 537 16.00 -25.72 -13.80
CA LEU A 537 15.68 -24.66 -14.75
C LEU A 537 15.03 -23.44 -14.06
N PHE A 538 14.08 -23.68 -13.17
CA PHE A 538 13.34 -22.65 -12.45
C PHE A 538 13.88 -22.33 -11.06
N GLY A 539 14.85 -23.09 -10.56
CA GLY A 539 15.39 -22.96 -9.20
C GLY A 539 14.33 -23.20 -8.13
N ALA A 540 13.54 -24.27 -8.25
CA ALA A 540 12.35 -24.53 -7.43
C ALA A 540 12.62 -24.47 -5.91
N GLU A 541 13.68 -25.15 -5.44
CA GLU A 541 14.09 -25.13 -4.02
C GLU A 541 14.52 -23.72 -3.60
N LYS A 542 15.37 -23.07 -4.40
CA LYS A 542 15.94 -21.76 -4.09
C LYS A 542 14.87 -20.66 -3.97
N ASN A 543 13.85 -20.73 -4.82
CA ASN A 543 12.82 -19.71 -4.92
C ASN A 543 11.54 -20.10 -4.17
N HIS A 544 11.54 -21.27 -3.51
CA HIS A 544 10.39 -21.82 -2.81
C HIS A 544 9.14 -21.80 -3.70
N LEU A 545 9.30 -22.35 -4.90
CA LEU A 545 8.21 -22.45 -5.87
C LEU A 545 7.24 -23.54 -5.46
N ARG A 546 5.96 -23.33 -5.76
CA ARG A 546 4.91 -24.33 -5.62
C ARG A 546 4.40 -24.71 -7.00
N ASP A 547 4.22 -26.01 -7.21
CA ASP A 547 3.50 -26.51 -8.38
C ASP A 547 1.99 -26.36 -8.13
N PHE A 548 1.33 -25.49 -8.88
CA PHE A 548 -0.12 -25.27 -8.83
C PHE A 548 -0.88 -26.25 -9.75
N GLY A 549 -0.19 -27.15 -10.44
CA GLY A 549 -0.76 -28.00 -11.47
C GLY A 549 -0.77 -27.32 -12.84
N MET A 550 -0.37 -28.08 -13.87
CA MET A 550 -0.28 -27.58 -15.24
C MET A 550 -1.64 -27.16 -15.78
N THR A 551 -2.67 -27.99 -15.62
CA THR A 551 -4.01 -27.75 -16.16
C THR A 551 -4.67 -26.57 -15.47
N GLU A 552 -4.56 -26.48 -14.15
CA GLU A 552 -5.08 -25.39 -13.34
C GLU A 552 -4.40 -24.07 -13.69
N SER A 553 -3.06 -24.08 -13.80
CA SER A 553 -2.28 -22.88 -14.18
C SER A 553 -2.60 -22.39 -15.59
N ALA A 554 -2.69 -23.32 -16.57
CA ALA A 554 -3.07 -22.98 -17.93
C ALA A 554 -4.50 -22.43 -18.00
N GLY A 555 -5.44 -23.05 -17.29
CA GLY A 555 -6.82 -22.57 -17.19
C GLY A 555 -6.93 -21.18 -16.58
N PHE A 556 -6.22 -20.92 -15.47
CA PHE A 556 -6.18 -19.62 -14.80
C PHE A 556 -5.59 -18.52 -15.70
N LEU A 557 -4.44 -18.78 -16.35
CA LEU A 557 -3.82 -17.83 -17.27
C LEU A 557 -4.72 -17.55 -18.47
N ARG A 558 -5.40 -18.57 -18.99
CA ARG A 558 -6.38 -18.41 -20.08
C ARG A 558 -7.57 -17.57 -19.65
N ALA A 559 -8.14 -17.83 -18.47
CA ALA A 559 -9.26 -17.07 -17.92
C ALA A 559 -8.90 -15.58 -17.76
N LEU A 560 -7.69 -15.29 -17.26
CA LEU A 560 -7.19 -13.92 -17.17
C LEU A 560 -6.93 -13.29 -18.54
N ALA A 561 -6.34 -14.04 -19.47
CA ALA A 561 -6.03 -13.54 -20.80
C ALA A 561 -7.29 -13.26 -21.65
N ALA A 562 -8.46 -13.79 -21.27
CA ALA A 562 -9.71 -13.46 -21.92
C ALA A 562 -10.03 -11.95 -21.81
N GLU A 563 -9.69 -11.33 -20.68
CA GLU A 563 -9.87 -9.90 -20.44
C GLU A 563 -8.65 -9.09 -20.86
N LYS A 564 -8.86 -7.96 -21.53
CA LYS A 564 -7.76 -7.20 -22.14
C LYS A 564 -6.75 -6.69 -21.10
N ASP A 565 -7.23 -6.07 -20.02
CA ASP A 565 -6.33 -5.43 -19.06
C ASP A 565 -5.58 -6.46 -18.19
N SER A 566 -6.22 -7.61 -17.94
CA SER A 566 -5.58 -8.78 -17.32
C SER A 566 -4.53 -9.41 -18.25
N TYR A 567 -4.86 -9.62 -19.53
CA TYR A 567 -3.91 -10.08 -20.55
C TYR A 567 -2.67 -9.17 -20.62
N ASP A 568 -2.87 -7.85 -20.65
CA ASP A 568 -1.78 -6.88 -20.73
C ASP A 568 -0.86 -7.00 -19.50
N THR A 569 -1.45 -7.08 -18.30
CA THR A 569 -0.73 -7.22 -17.02
C THR A 569 0.13 -8.49 -16.99
N VAL A 570 -0.48 -9.64 -17.29
CA VAL A 570 0.17 -10.94 -17.19
C VAL A 570 1.21 -11.12 -18.28
N SER A 571 0.92 -10.67 -19.51
CA SER A 571 1.86 -10.73 -20.62
C SER A 571 3.08 -9.83 -20.40
N ALA A 572 2.89 -8.66 -19.80
CA ALA A 572 4.01 -7.81 -19.38
C ALA A 572 4.88 -8.51 -18.33
N ALA A 573 4.27 -9.10 -17.29
CA ALA A 573 5.00 -9.86 -16.27
C ALA A 573 5.75 -11.06 -16.88
N GLN A 574 5.11 -11.81 -17.79
CA GLN A 574 5.71 -12.94 -18.50
C GLN A 574 6.93 -12.51 -19.33
N GLN A 575 6.83 -11.39 -20.05
CA GLN A 575 7.93 -10.88 -20.87
C GLN A 575 9.17 -10.58 -20.01
N VAL A 576 8.98 -9.88 -18.89
CA VAL A 576 10.09 -9.52 -17.99
C VAL A 576 10.64 -10.77 -17.30
N TYR A 577 9.77 -11.67 -16.86
CA TYR A 577 10.18 -12.94 -16.25
C TYR A 577 11.00 -13.80 -17.19
N GLY A 578 10.53 -14.01 -18.43
CA GLY A 578 11.23 -14.83 -19.43
C GLY A 578 12.64 -14.32 -19.71
N ALA A 579 12.78 -13.01 -19.96
CA ALA A 579 14.10 -12.39 -20.16
C ALA A 579 15.01 -12.57 -18.95
N SER A 580 14.46 -12.45 -17.74
CA SER A 580 15.22 -12.57 -16.49
C SER A 580 15.62 -14.02 -16.21
N ALA A 581 14.72 -14.98 -16.47
CA ALA A 581 14.98 -16.40 -16.34
C ALA A 581 16.09 -16.85 -17.29
N MET A 582 16.12 -16.34 -18.52
CA MET A 582 17.22 -16.56 -19.46
C MET A 582 18.55 -15.98 -18.95
N ALA A 583 18.53 -14.73 -18.47
CA ALA A 583 19.72 -14.06 -17.97
C ALA A 583 20.31 -14.75 -16.71
N ALA A 584 19.45 -15.30 -15.85
CA ALA A 584 19.85 -16.00 -14.64
C ALA A 584 20.69 -17.26 -14.90
N GLN A 585 20.59 -17.86 -16.09
CA GLN A 585 21.37 -19.04 -16.48
C GLN A 585 22.85 -18.72 -16.77
N GLY A 586 23.20 -17.44 -16.88
CA GLY A 586 24.59 -17.00 -17.08
C GLY A 586 25.17 -17.51 -18.41
N ASP A 587 26.20 -18.34 -18.34
CA ASP A 587 26.87 -18.91 -19.52
C ASP A 587 26.31 -20.27 -19.96
N ASP A 588 25.33 -20.82 -19.24
CA ASP A 588 24.63 -22.02 -19.64
C ASP A 588 23.68 -21.71 -20.81
N ARG A 589 24.19 -21.94 -22.02
CA ARG A 589 23.46 -21.64 -23.25
C ARG A 589 22.25 -22.52 -23.47
N GLU A 590 22.32 -23.78 -23.04
CA GLU A 590 21.21 -24.72 -23.22
C GLU A 590 20.05 -24.31 -22.31
N GLN A 591 20.33 -24.05 -21.04
CA GLN A 591 19.31 -23.62 -20.09
C GLN A 591 18.75 -22.24 -20.42
N ALA A 592 19.58 -21.28 -20.86
CA ALA A 592 19.10 -19.98 -21.31
C ALA A 592 18.16 -20.13 -22.52
N THR A 593 18.47 -21.05 -23.44
CA THR A 593 17.60 -21.32 -24.60
C THR A 593 16.30 -21.98 -24.17
N ASN A 594 16.34 -22.95 -23.26
CA ASN A 594 15.15 -23.63 -22.74
C ASN A 594 14.21 -22.66 -22.01
N ALA A 595 14.76 -21.79 -21.15
CA ALA A 595 13.99 -20.75 -20.47
C ALA A 595 13.29 -19.80 -21.48
N GLY A 596 14.01 -19.40 -22.54
CA GLY A 596 13.44 -18.55 -23.58
C GLY A 596 12.35 -19.25 -24.40
N LEU A 597 12.55 -20.52 -24.77
CA LEU A 597 11.54 -21.33 -25.47
C LEU A 597 10.29 -21.54 -24.62
N HIS A 598 10.45 -21.77 -23.30
CA HIS A 598 9.31 -21.85 -22.39
C HIS A 598 8.57 -20.53 -22.30
N SER A 599 9.28 -19.40 -22.25
CA SER A 599 8.62 -18.09 -22.30
C SER A 599 7.81 -17.89 -23.58
N VAL A 600 8.34 -18.32 -24.73
CA VAL A 600 7.60 -18.29 -26.00
C VAL A 600 6.32 -19.12 -25.95
N LYS A 601 6.37 -20.31 -25.33
CA LYS A 601 5.20 -21.15 -25.09
C LYS A 601 4.14 -20.45 -24.23
N MET A 602 4.56 -19.78 -23.16
CA MET A 602 3.66 -19.01 -22.29
C MET A 602 3.00 -17.83 -23.04
N HIS A 603 3.73 -17.15 -23.92
CA HIS A 603 3.13 -16.13 -24.79
C HIS A 603 2.10 -16.74 -25.74
N GLY A 604 2.38 -17.90 -26.35
CA GLY A 604 1.43 -18.61 -27.20
C GLY A 604 0.10 -18.91 -26.49
N LEU A 605 0.16 -19.38 -25.24
CA LEU A 605 -1.01 -19.60 -24.38
C LEU A 605 -1.82 -18.30 -24.17
N LEU A 606 -1.18 -17.22 -23.72
CA LEU A 606 -1.85 -15.95 -23.43
C LEU A 606 -2.43 -15.32 -24.69
N ASP A 607 -1.67 -15.36 -25.80
CA ASP A 607 -2.03 -14.75 -27.07
C ASP A 607 -3.24 -15.39 -27.72
N GLU A 608 -3.29 -16.73 -27.71
CA GLU A 608 -4.42 -17.47 -28.26
C GLU A 608 -5.66 -17.31 -27.39
N SER A 609 -5.51 -17.38 -26.07
CA SER A 609 -6.62 -17.16 -25.12
C SER A 609 -7.33 -15.83 -25.37
N ARG A 610 -6.57 -14.74 -25.56
CA ARG A 610 -7.15 -13.42 -25.86
C ARG A 610 -7.75 -13.36 -27.26
N ALA A 611 -7.12 -14.00 -28.26
CA ALA A 611 -7.64 -14.05 -29.62
C ALA A 611 -8.97 -14.82 -29.71
N GLU A 612 -9.08 -15.95 -29.00
CA GLU A 612 -10.32 -16.73 -28.86
C GLU A 612 -11.41 -15.91 -28.18
N ALA A 613 -11.10 -15.21 -27.08
CA ALA A 613 -12.06 -14.37 -26.37
C ALA A 613 -12.61 -13.24 -27.26
N ILE A 614 -11.74 -12.53 -27.98
CA ILE A 614 -12.16 -11.53 -28.99
C ILE A 614 -13.00 -12.18 -30.08
N GLY A 615 -12.63 -13.38 -30.53
CA GLY A 615 -13.37 -14.15 -31.51
C GLY A 615 -14.80 -14.50 -31.07
N LYS A 616 -14.98 -14.82 -29.78
CA LYS A 616 -16.27 -15.10 -29.15
C LYS A 616 -17.09 -13.83 -28.93
N GLU A 617 -16.48 -12.78 -28.37
CA GLU A 617 -17.13 -11.49 -28.06
C GLU A 617 -17.71 -10.82 -29.33
N PHE A 618 -16.98 -10.90 -30.45
CA PHE A 618 -17.36 -10.27 -31.72
C PHE A 618 -17.72 -11.28 -32.81
N ALA A 619 -18.27 -12.44 -32.43
CA ALA A 619 -18.62 -13.51 -33.38
C ALA A 619 -19.55 -13.04 -34.52
N ASP A 620 -20.46 -12.11 -34.22
CA ASP A 620 -21.46 -11.57 -35.16
C ASP A 620 -21.07 -10.20 -35.77
N ASP A 621 -19.91 -9.64 -35.42
CA ASP A 621 -19.43 -8.35 -35.93
C ASP A 621 -17.97 -8.44 -36.36
N GLU A 622 -17.77 -8.89 -37.60
CA GLU A 622 -16.43 -9.08 -38.19
C GLU A 622 -15.60 -7.79 -38.22
N ALA A 623 -16.25 -6.62 -38.32
CA ALA A 623 -15.55 -5.33 -38.31
C ALA A 623 -15.07 -4.97 -36.89
N ALA A 624 -15.90 -5.18 -35.87
CA ALA A 624 -15.52 -4.99 -34.47
C ALA A 624 -14.47 -6.03 -34.03
N LYS A 625 -14.61 -7.28 -34.46
CA LYS A 625 -13.62 -8.36 -34.27
C LYS A 625 -12.26 -7.97 -34.86
N ASN A 626 -12.23 -7.60 -36.14
CA ASN A 626 -10.99 -7.19 -36.81
C ASN A 626 -10.38 -5.97 -36.11
N LYS A 627 -11.19 -5.00 -35.68
CA LYS A 627 -10.71 -3.83 -34.94
C LYS A 627 -10.18 -4.17 -33.55
N ALA A 628 -10.78 -5.13 -32.84
CA ALA A 628 -10.34 -5.58 -31.53
C ALA A 628 -9.04 -6.39 -31.64
N LEU A 629 -8.93 -7.26 -32.65
CA LEU A 629 -7.70 -7.95 -33.02
C LEU A 629 -6.61 -6.98 -33.48
N GLU A 630 -6.96 -5.93 -34.24
CA GLU A 630 -6.03 -4.84 -34.61
C GLU A 630 -5.55 -4.08 -33.38
N LYS A 631 -6.42 -3.77 -32.40
CA LYS A 631 -6.00 -3.14 -31.14
C LYS A 631 -5.07 -4.04 -30.32
N GLN A 632 -5.32 -5.35 -30.32
CA GLN A 632 -4.46 -6.35 -29.71
C GLN A 632 -3.11 -6.44 -30.46
N ALA A 633 -3.12 -6.41 -31.80
CA ALA A 633 -1.94 -6.32 -32.64
C ALA A 633 -1.15 -5.02 -32.41
N GLU A 634 -1.82 -3.87 -32.24
CA GLU A 634 -1.16 -2.60 -31.94
C GLU A 634 -0.48 -2.65 -30.55
N TRP A 635 -1.10 -3.28 -29.54
CA TRP A 635 -0.44 -3.57 -28.26
C TRP A 635 0.81 -4.45 -28.44
N ARG A 636 0.74 -5.46 -29.32
CA ARG A 636 1.86 -6.35 -29.67
C ARG A 636 2.93 -5.68 -30.52
N LYS A 637 2.59 -4.74 -31.39
CA LYS A 637 3.50 -3.96 -32.24
C LYS A 637 4.30 -2.96 -31.41
N LEU A 638 3.67 -2.40 -30.38
CA LEU A 638 4.34 -1.65 -29.32
C LEU A 638 5.31 -2.52 -28.49
N GLY A 639 5.08 -3.83 -28.42
CA GLY A 639 6.02 -4.82 -27.86
C GLY A 639 7.06 -5.36 -28.86
N ALA A 640 6.73 -5.47 -30.14
CA ALA A 640 7.55 -6.10 -31.19
C ALA A 640 8.51 -5.13 -31.90
N SER A 641 8.22 -3.82 -31.88
CA SER A 641 9.09 -2.79 -32.46
C SER A 641 10.11 -2.21 -31.48
N THR A 642 10.08 -2.62 -30.23
CA THR A 642 10.95 -2.08 -29.18
C THR A 642 11.05 -3.08 -28.04
N ALA A 643 12.25 -3.55 -27.72
CA ALA A 643 12.47 -4.39 -26.55
C ALA A 643 12.20 -3.60 -25.27
N ILE A 644 11.00 -3.78 -24.72
CA ILE A 644 10.55 -3.54 -23.34
C ILE A 644 10.25 -2.06 -22.97
N ALA A 645 8.94 -1.85 -22.73
CA ALA A 645 8.28 -0.85 -21.88
C ALA A 645 8.18 0.60 -22.36
N THR A 646 7.03 0.98 -22.95
CA THR A 646 6.35 2.27 -22.66
C THR A 646 4.98 2.41 -23.36
N THR A 647 4.03 1.49 -23.14
CA THR A 647 2.62 1.84 -23.41
C THR A 647 1.68 1.11 -22.46
N LEU A 648 1.05 1.93 -21.60
CA LEU A 648 -0.13 1.65 -20.78
C LEU A 648 0.14 0.93 -19.45
N GLY A 649 0.50 1.73 -18.45
CA GLY A 649 -0.13 1.69 -17.13
C GLY A 649 0.19 0.56 -16.14
N ILE A 650 1.01 -0.45 -16.46
CA ILE A 650 1.30 -1.53 -15.49
C ILE A 650 2.79 -1.90 -15.62
N GLY A 651 3.61 -1.42 -14.69
CA GLY A 651 5.07 -1.49 -14.78
C GLY A 651 5.68 -2.58 -13.93
N ALA A 652 5.47 -3.86 -14.24
CA ALA A 652 6.08 -4.97 -13.50
C ALA A 652 7.61 -4.79 -13.34
N ALA A 653 8.10 -4.64 -12.11
CA ALA A 653 9.52 -4.48 -11.81
C ALA A 653 10.12 -5.84 -11.39
N VAL A 654 11.11 -6.32 -12.14
CA VAL A 654 11.92 -7.48 -11.73
C VAL A 654 13.06 -7.02 -10.84
N ILE A 655 13.15 -7.60 -9.64
CA ILE A 655 14.29 -7.40 -8.75
C ILE A 655 15.23 -8.60 -8.91
N ALA A 656 16.28 -8.47 -9.74
CA ALA A 656 17.35 -9.45 -9.80
C ALA A 656 18.36 -9.21 -8.66
N PRO A 657 18.57 -10.17 -7.73
CA PRO A 657 19.69 -10.10 -6.79
C PRO A 657 21.03 -10.23 -7.54
N PRO A 658 22.12 -9.63 -7.04
CA PRO A 658 23.43 -9.77 -7.66
C PRO A 658 23.86 -11.25 -7.62
N VAL A 659 23.98 -11.83 -8.81
CA VAL A 659 24.52 -13.18 -9.11
C VAL A 659 23.66 -14.34 -8.57
N GLY A 660 22.81 -14.88 -9.46
CA GLY A 660 22.35 -16.28 -9.41
C GLY A 660 21.04 -16.58 -8.69
N ALA A 661 20.23 -15.60 -8.26
CA ALA A 661 18.93 -15.82 -7.60
C ALA A 661 17.77 -15.25 -8.42
N ALA A 662 16.59 -15.88 -8.39
CA ALA A 662 15.51 -15.60 -9.34
C ALA A 662 14.81 -14.26 -9.16
N ALA A 663 14.16 -13.87 -10.26
CA ALA A 663 13.33 -12.69 -10.40
C ALA A 663 11.97 -12.90 -9.73
N LEU A 664 11.83 -12.45 -8.48
CA LEU A 664 10.50 -12.12 -7.94
C LEU A 664 10.05 -10.82 -8.60
N VAL A 665 8.86 -10.83 -9.21
CA VAL A 665 8.28 -9.67 -9.89
C VAL A 665 7.36 -8.94 -8.92
N ALA A 666 7.67 -7.70 -8.57
CA ALA A 666 6.74 -6.84 -7.87
C ALA A 666 5.96 -6.03 -8.91
N VAL A 667 4.63 -6.10 -8.88
CA VAL A 667 3.76 -5.37 -9.83
C VAL A 667 3.31 -4.06 -9.17
N PRO A 668 3.83 -2.89 -9.55
CA PRO A 668 3.39 -1.59 -9.04
C PRO A 668 2.09 -1.13 -9.73
N LEU A 669 1.37 -0.23 -9.04
CA LEU A 669 0.20 0.45 -9.56
C LEU A 669 0.59 1.55 -10.57
N ALA A 670 -0.17 1.75 -11.65
CA ALA A 670 -0.14 3.03 -12.36
C ALA A 670 -1.54 3.65 -12.48
N PHE A 671 -1.58 4.97 -12.33
CA PHE A 671 -2.81 5.74 -12.50
C PHE A 671 -2.90 6.28 -13.92
N GLY A 672 -4.03 6.04 -14.58
CA GLY A 672 -4.39 6.74 -15.82
C GLY A 672 -4.72 8.20 -15.54
N THR A 673 -3.96 9.13 -16.11
CA THR A 673 -4.36 10.54 -16.18
C THR A 673 -4.36 11.02 -17.62
N ALA A 674 -5.55 11.31 -18.11
CA ALA A 674 -5.75 12.16 -19.27
C ALA A 674 -5.24 13.58 -18.98
N GLN A 675 -4.51 14.14 -19.96
CA GLN A 675 -3.99 15.50 -20.11
C GLN A 675 -2.68 15.87 -19.37
N GLY A 676 -1.59 15.96 -20.14
CA GLY A 676 -0.46 16.85 -19.86
C GLY A 676 0.93 16.23 -20.07
N ILE A 677 1.40 16.26 -21.32
CA ILE A 677 2.65 15.70 -21.88
C ILE A 677 3.93 16.22 -21.19
N GLY A 678 4.95 15.36 -21.06
CA GLY A 678 6.33 15.78 -20.80
C GLY A 678 7.36 14.67 -20.51
N ASP A 679 7.58 13.80 -21.50
CA ASP A 679 8.80 13.06 -21.86
C ASP A 679 9.51 12.15 -20.84
N THR A 680 9.32 10.84 -21.03
CA THR A 680 9.86 9.72 -20.24
C THR A 680 11.08 9.09 -20.92
N GLN A 681 12.25 9.25 -20.30
CA GLN A 681 13.55 8.90 -20.87
C GLN A 681 13.95 7.42 -20.72
N PHE A 682 13.10 6.54 -20.15
CA PHE A 682 13.29 5.07 -20.25
C PHE A 682 13.04 4.52 -21.66
N ALA A 683 12.12 5.19 -22.35
CA ALA A 683 11.93 5.00 -23.76
C ALA A 683 13.18 5.41 -24.55
N THR A 684 13.93 6.45 -24.14
CA THR A 684 14.96 7.05 -25.00
C THR A 684 16.27 6.28 -25.10
N ASP A 685 16.82 5.65 -24.06
CA ASP A 685 18.09 4.91 -24.22
C ASP A 685 17.89 3.50 -24.82
N THR A 686 16.68 2.96 -24.68
CA THR A 686 16.23 1.80 -25.44
C THR A 686 15.96 2.21 -26.90
N ILE A 687 15.38 3.39 -27.15
CA ILE A 687 15.19 3.96 -28.51
C ILE A 687 16.53 4.32 -29.18
N ASP A 688 17.49 4.93 -28.48
CA ASP A 688 18.80 5.31 -29.04
C ASP A 688 19.67 4.06 -29.30
N TRP A 689 19.53 3.00 -28.48
CA TRP A 689 20.14 1.70 -28.79
C TRP A 689 19.50 0.99 -30.00
N LEU A 690 18.19 1.18 -30.19
CA LEU A 690 17.44 0.66 -31.34
C LEU A 690 17.67 1.50 -32.61
N GLU A 691 17.92 2.80 -32.49
CA GLU A 691 18.28 3.71 -33.59
C GLU A 691 19.71 3.47 -34.10
N GLU A 692 20.66 3.09 -33.24
CA GLU A 692 22.06 2.85 -33.64
C GLU A 692 22.30 1.52 -34.41
N ARG A 693 21.29 0.64 -34.56
CA ARG A 693 21.43 -0.67 -35.25
C ARG A 693 20.37 -0.96 -36.30
N GLU A 694 19.83 0.08 -36.91
CA GLU A 694 18.92 0.04 -38.06
C GLU A 694 19.50 -0.78 -39.24
N TYR A 695 19.20 -2.08 -39.34
CA TYR A 695 19.37 -2.83 -40.59
C TYR A 695 18.15 -2.55 -41.49
N SER A 696 18.40 -1.70 -42.48
CA SER A 696 17.53 -1.25 -43.57
C SER A 696 16.33 -2.16 -43.88
N ASN A 697 15.12 -1.63 -43.74
CA ASN A 697 13.95 -2.14 -44.45
C ASN A 697 13.38 -1.06 -45.38
N ASP A 698 13.69 -1.24 -46.66
CA ASP A 698 13.15 -0.48 -47.78
C ASP A 698 11.62 -0.57 -47.82
N ALA A 699 11.01 0.56 -48.14
CA ALA A 699 9.57 0.84 -48.15
C ALA A 699 8.75 0.12 -49.26
N GLN A 700 9.04 -1.15 -49.55
CA GLN A 700 8.25 -1.96 -50.49
C GLN A 700 7.71 -3.25 -49.86
N ALA A 701 6.76 -3.11 -48.94
CA ALA A 701 5.80 -4.17 -48.63
C ALA A 701 4.45 -3.59 -48.17
N LEU A 702 3.92 -2.61 -48.93
CA LEU A 702 2.51 -2.26 -48.84
C LEU A 702 1.69 -3.38 -49.50
N GLY A 703 1.15 -4.27 -48.67
CA GLY A 703 0.07 -5.16 -49.07
C GLY A 703 0.07 -6.53 -48.40
N ARG A 704 -0.69 -6.67 -47.30
CA ARG A 704 -1.73 -7.69 -47.11
C ARG A 704 -2.25 -7.70 -45.67
N ILE A 705 -3.56 -7.62 -45.54
CA ILE A 705 -4.34 -8.00 -44.35
C ILE A 705 -4.08 -9.48 -44.10
N ARG A 706 -3.21 -9.81 -43.12
CA ARG A 706 -3.06 -11.17 -42.55
C ARG A 706 -2.20 -11.35 -41.26
N ASN A 707 -1.68 -10.31 -40.59
CA ASN A 707 -0.51 -10.53 -39.70
C ASN A 707 -0.67 -10.28 -38.18
N THR A 708 -1.82 -10.60 -37.58
CA THR A 708 -1.97 -10.57 -36.11
C THR A 708 -1.17 -11.69 -35.41
N GLU A 709 -1.10 -12.89 -36.01
CA GLU A 709 -0.33 -14.03 -35.47
C GLU A 709 1.19 -13.85 -35.65
N GLU A 710 1.64 -13.27 -36.77
CA GLU A 710 3.06 -13.03 -37.02
C GLU A 710 3.62 -12.01 -36.01
N GLU A 711 2.84 -11.02 -35.59
CA GLU A 711 3.25 -9.99 -34.63
C GLU A 711 3.38 -10.53 -33.20
N GLY A 712 2.47 -11.40 -32.73
CA GLY A 712 2.60 -12.07 -31.43
C GLY A 712 3.83 -12.99 -31.36
N ARG A 713 4.06 -13.77 -32.42
CA ARG A 713 5.28 -14.59 -32.58
C ARG A 713 6.56 -13.75 -32.54
N ASN A 714 6.55 -12.58 -33.19
CA ASN A 714 7.71 -11.68 -33.22
C ASN A 714 8.03 -11.10 -31.83
N ALA A 715 7.01 -10.67 -31.07
CA ALA A 715 7.21 -10.14 -29.72
C ALA A 715 7.76 -11.21 -28.76
N ALA A 716 7.17 -12.42 -28.78
CA ALA A 716 7.61 -13.54 -27.96
C ALA A 716 9.07 -13.96 -28.24
N LEU A 717 9.54 -13.77 -29.48
CA LEU A 717 10.89 -14.12 -29.91
C LEU A 717 11.98 -13.11 -29.48
N ILE A 718 11.62 -11.91 -29.04
CA ILE A 718 12.59 -10.83 -28.76
C ILE A 718 13.72 -11.28 -27.81
N PRO A 719 13.44 -11.88 -26.63
CA PRO A 719 14.51 -12.27 -25.71
C PRO A 719 15.45 -13.33 -26.30
N LEU A 720 14.89 -14.30 -27.03
CA LEU A 720 15.65 -15.38 -27.69
C LEU A 720 16.56 -14.85 -28.80
N LEU A 721 16.05 -13.96 -29.65
CA LEU A 721 16.82 -13.38 -30.74
C LEU A 721 17.89 -12.42 -30.21
N GLY A 722 17.56 -11.59 -29.21
CA GLY A 722 18.52 -10.72 -28.55
C GLY A 722 19.66 -11.51 -27.89
N TYR A 723 19.35 -12.63 -27.22
CA TYR A 723 20.34 -13.54 -26.67
C TYR A 723 21.22 -14.16 -27.77
N ALA A 724 20.62 -14.63 -28.87
CA ALA A 724 21.34 -15.22 -29.98
C ALA A 724 22.30 -14.22 -30.65
N GLU A 725 21.87 -12.96 -30.83
CA GLU A 725 22.71 -11.89 -31.35
C GLU A 725 23.87 -11.58 -30.38
N ALA A 726 23.58 -11.38 -29.10
CA ALA A 726 24.57 -11.04 -28.08
C ALA A 726 25.68 -12.10 -27.93
N ARG A 727 25.35 -13.37 -28.20
CA ARG A 727 26.28 -14.50 -28.12
C ARG A 727 26.90 -14.89 -29.46
N GLY A 728 26.64 -14.12 -30.53
CA GLY A 728 27.21 -14.37 -31.86
C GLY A 728 26.81 -15.74 -32.43
N VAL A 729 25.56 -16.16 -32.21
CA VAL A 729 25.04 -17.42 -32.74
C VAL A 729 24.99 -17.39 -34.27
N ASP A 730 25.46 -18.45 -34.92
CA ASP A 730 25.48 -18.51 -36.38
C ASP A 730 24.06 -18.59 -36.99
N ALA A 731 23.93 -18.15 -38.24
CA ALA A 731 22.64 -18.07 -38.91
C ALA A 731 21.91 -19.41 -39.07
N ALA A 732 22.61 -20.55 -39.13
CA ALA A 732 21.97 -21.86 -39.21
C ALA A 732 21.35 -22.24 -37.86
N SER A 733 22.07 -21.98 -36.77
CA SER A 733 21.57 -22.17 -35.41
C SER A 733 20.42 -21.23 -35.06
N VAL A 734 20.44 -19.97 -35.54
CA VAL A 734 19.29 -19.05 -35.38
C VAL A 734 18.05 -19.58 -36.10
N ARG A 735 18.18 -20.13 -37.32
CA ARG A 735 17.03 -20.73 -38.04
C ARG A 735 16.44 -21.93 -37.31
N ASP A 736 17.28 -22.78 -36.74
CA ASP A 736 16.82 -23.92 -35.93
C ASP A 736 16.10 -23.44 -34.67
N LEU A 737 16.65 -22.43 -33.99
CA LEU A 737 16.05 -21.82 -32.81
C LEU A 737 14.66 -21.21 -33.11
N VAL A 738 14.54 -20.45 -34.21
CA VAL A 738 13.26 -19.85 -34.63
C VAL A 738 12.24 -20.94 -35.00
N THR A 739 12.68 -22.01 -35.65
CA THR A 739 11.79 -23.15 -36.00
C THR A 739 11.26 -23.82 -34.73
N LYS A 740 12.11 -24.05 -33.74
CA LYS A 740 11.71 -24.58 -32.43
C LYS A 740 10.78 -23.63 -31.70
N ALA A 741 11.10 -22.34 -31.66
CA ALA A 741 10.28 -21.31 -31.03
C ALA A 741 8.88 -21.23 -31.65
N GLN A 742 8.76 -21.36 -32.98
CA GLN A 742 7.47 -21.42 -33.65
C GLN A 742 6.66 -22.67 -33.23
N GLY A 743 7.33 -23.82 -33.10
CA GLY A 743 6.71 -25.05 -32.59
C GLY A 743 6.16 -24.84 -31.18
N VAL A 744 7.00 -24.42 -30.23
CA VAL A 744 6.58 -24.24 -28.83
C VAL A 744 5.56 -23.12 -28.62
N TYR A 745 5.56 -22.08 -29.47
CA TYR A 745 4.50 -21.07 -29.47
C TYR A 745 3.15 -21.73 -29.80
N ASN A 746 3.11 -22.56 -30.85
CA ASN A 746 1.90 -23.30 -31.23
C ASN A 746 1.50 -24.32 -30.16
N ASP A 747 2.45 -25.03 -29.55
CA ASP A 747 2.17 -25.91 -28.41
C ASP A 747 1.53 -25.11 -27.24
N GLY A 748 1.93 -23.85 -27.06
CA GLY A 748 1.31 -22.91 -26.13
C GLY A 748 -0.14 -22.59 -26.50
N LYS A 749 -0.43 -22.35 -27.79
CA LYS A 749 -1.80 -22.15 -28.30
C LYS A 749 -2.67 -23.38 -28.03
N GLU A 750 -2.16 -24.58 -28.24
CA GLU A 750 -2.90 -25.82 -27.99
C GLU A 750 -3.28 -26.00 -26.51
N LEU A 751 -2.58 -25.36 -25.57
CA LEU A 751 -2.95 -25.34 -24.16
C LEU A 751 -4.13 -24.40 -23.84
N SER A 752 -4.46 -23.44 -24.73
CA SER A 752 -5.66 -22.60 -24.56
C SER A 752 -6.92 -23.22 -25.16
N ASP A 753 -6.74 -24.08 -26.16
CA ASP A 753 -7.84 -24.66 -26.94
C ASP A 753 -8.69 -25.60 -26.08
N THR A 754 -10.01 -25.41 -26.15
CA THR A 754 -10.99 -26.21 -25.40
C THR A 754 -11.88 -27.07 -26.28
N GLU A 755 -11.73 -27.04 -27.61
CA GLU A 755 -12.51 -27.88 -28.50
C GLU A 755 -12.21 -29.38 -28.29
N ASP A 756 -11.03 -29.73 -27.76
CA ASP A 756 -10.63 -31.11 -27.44
C ASP A 756 -10.95 -31.58 -26.00
N LEU A 757 -11.45 -30.71 -25.12
CA LEU A 757 -11.83 -31.07 -23.75
C LEU A 757 -13.35 -31.34 -23.59
N GLY A 758 -14.13 -31.16 -24.66
CA GLY A 758 -15.58 -31.42 -24.71
C GLY A 758 -15.97 -32.90 -24.98
N GLY A 759 -15.15 -33.86 -24.56
CA GLY A 759 -15.45 -35.29 -24.68
C GLY A 759 -16.06 -35.87 -23.40
N ASP A 760 -17.39 -36.02 -23.39
CA ASP A 760 -18.23 -36.82 -22.47
C ASP A 760 -17.82 -36.85 -20.97
N GLY A 761 -18.53 -36.07 -20.16
CA GLY A 761 -18.56 -36.17 -18.70
C GLY A 761 -19.73 -35.42 -18.08
#